data_AF-A0A8J4LMY8-F1
#
_entry.id   AF-A0A8J4LMY8-F1
#
_cell.length_a   1.000
_cell.length_b   1.000
_cell.length_c   1.000
_cell.angle_alpha   90.00
_cell.angle_beta   90.00
_cell.angle_gamma   90.00
#
_symmetry.space_group_name_H-M   'P 1'
#
loop_
_entity.id
_entity.type
_entity.pdbx_description
1 polymer ?
#
loop_
_entity_poly.entity_id
_entity_poly.type
_entity_poly.pdbx_seq_one_letter_code
_entity_poly.pdbx_strand_id
1 'polypeptide(L)'
;MASDCGGDADGGVAAEIAQRYGRSAQPESQQVVAVLKAITDVIRNEGLSPGPSSYFAAIMSALEQPNTQGSQQAVLAMLTLLGVVMPRLPNHILRSRFASSATLVGGLLAAHAGEAATAKAALGCLAQVLAAADPTAWLAAVPAFNQLLNFTTDARPRVRKRAVEGLVETLAGLQRSPALGAASELVLKVCQRVLPGPAAAAQSAAAASNKQRSAAEEAITAAVVDALHLIGALKGALPLLAPQAAKAISELLVKLYGLRQPLLDRHTTEALAALAGAGSRGEDSATRLAPEDLAGLLTVVIETESLWTSGGRDPGLLTALGRVLEGGLAKLAEADPAACAARLPRTVHALVPQLAAEQDGVRYSTFEALRAIITDCLTPDVIAAAKVTRGSAAGAGAAGSGPTALASLVAAVASALSAQYQDAWGMALPVSGALIEKLGELGAQEAAAPLLECLGAIVAGSEDAAAEMPESGADDDGGRGPAAATYGSVAEATLGSAIRALGPAAVLQVLPLQIKEGLAGTAEPRTWLLPLLRRHVRHAPLGFWFKELLPLAQDLGARAAAFSAAGGTAAATMALKCRTLELQIWHCLPAFISWATDLPNVYDTVVKTLAAAFNNRPDLHPPICQALQRACAQVRHVLVTEGRGPDFVGYADPAVHGPSGAAAGDGHGGDDDDDGAAAAAAAEDPAVAAAHGGAPPPGYGTAEAEAALAALRSYNKQWLSVLCKAFYSCETESRGPYAAAIAAMSAVSDTAVVGGYFRAALQKLSKIILDEAAEVPPPDIVTEGGGDPSARRSTFLELALWLSYGLPDAAVDVLFKATKTAIAHTQACVQKSGFKVLAVLAEAREPWLRANLGEVLKQLLGGGAAATISAARRYRLRLIRPVLVAMQQRGWSCQPAYCGDKVEKTRSWRGRRRTRGPGPGPRRLWRNGRSWRHS
;
A
#
# COMPACT_ATOMS: atom_id res chain seq x y z
N MET A 1 10.86 -13.92 -58.39
CA MET A 1 12.27 -13.53 -58.56
C MET A 1 12.42 -12.14 -57.98
N ALA A 2 13.33 -12.00 -57.01
CA ALA A 2 13.40 -10.89 -56.06
C ALA A 2 14.29 -9.74 -56.57
N SER A 3 13.90 -8.49 -56.30
CA SER A 3 14.69 -7.47 -55.58
C SER A 3 14.01 -6.12 -55.71
N ASP A 4 13.39 -5.64 -54.64
CA ASP A 4 13.52 -4.29 -54.08
C ASP A 4 12.36 -4.04 -53.10
N CYS A 5 12.50 -4.64 -51.92
CA CYS A 5 11.64 -4.37 -50.78
C CYS A 5 12.35 -3.36 -49.88
N GLY A 6 12.20 -2.08 -50.22
CA GLY A 6 12.54 -0.95 -49.36
C GLY A 6 11.27 -0.33 -48.77
N GLY A 7 10.89 -0.76 -47.56
CA GLY A 7 10.27 0.09 -46.54
C GLY A 7 8.92 0.79 -46.81
N ASP A 8 7.90 0.12 -47.33
CA ASP A 8 6.51 0.57 -47.20
C ASP A 8 5.93 0.14 -45.83
N ALA A 9 6.16 0.96 -44.79
CA ALA A 9 5.60 0.76 -43.45
C ALA A 9 4.31 1.57 -43.19
N ASP A 10 3.67 2.13 -44.23
CA ASP A 10 2.38 2.81 -44.11
C ASP A 10 1.36 2.14 -45.03
N GLY A 11 0.42 1.40 -44.46
CA GLY A 11 -0.74 0.91 -45.21
C GLY A 11 -1.49 2.11 -45.79
N GLY A 12 -1.44 2.28 -47.12
CA GLY A 12 -1.87 3.51 -47.79
C GLY A 12 -3.25 4.02 -47.33
N VAL A 13 -3.38 5.35 -47.17
CA VAL A 13 -4.60 6.05 -46.72
C VAL A 13 -5.87 5.55 -47.41
N ALA A 14 -5.78 5.26 -48.71
CA ALA A 14 -6.89 4.72 -49.50
C ALA A 14 -7.31 3.31 -49.07
N ALA A 15 -6.37 2.44 -48.71
CA ALA A 15 -6.65 1.08 -48.27
C ALA A 15 -7.37 1.06 -46.92
N GLU A 16 -7.01 1.95 -46.00
CA GLU A 16 -7.68 2.06 -44.70
C GLU A 16 -9.10 2.64 -44.82
N ILE A 17 -9.28 3.68 -45.65
CA ILE A 17 -10.61 4.24 -45.91
C ILE A 17 -11.49 3.18 -46.60
N ALA A 18 -10.95 2.45 -47.58
CA ALA A 18 -11.65 1.33 -48.22
C ALA A 18 -11.97 0.20 -47.22
N GLN A 19 -11.10 -0.08 -46.25
CA GLN A 19 -11.35 -1.08 -45.22
C GLN A 19 -12.47 -0.65 -44.25
N ARG A 20 -12.50 0.64 -43.85
CA ARG A 20 -13.51 1.18 -42.92
C ARG A 20 -14.89 1.30 -43.55
N TYR A 21 -14.98 1.79 -44.78
CA TYR A 21 -16.26 2.11 -45.41
C TYR A 21 -16.71 1.08 -46.45
N GLY A 22 -15.78 0.29 -47.03
CA GLY A 22 -16.08 -0.65 -48.12
C GLY A 22 -16.90 -1.87 -47.75
N ARG A 23 -17.04 -2.19 -46.45
CA ARG A 23 -17.91 -3.29 -45.96
C ARG A 23 -19.30 -2.80 -45.53
N SER A 24 -19.53 -1.49 -45.50
CA SER A 24 -20.78 -0.90 -45.02
C SER A 24 -21.83 -0.85 -46.13
N ALA A 25 -23.02 -1.35 -45.86
CA ALA A 25 -24.17 -1.29 -46.77
C ALA A 25 -24.90 0.08 -46.74
N GLN A 26 -24.45 1.02 -45.90
CA GLN A 26 -25.10 2.33 -45.81
C GLN A 26 -24.80 3.20 -47.05
N PRO A 27 -25.80 3.92 -47.58
CA PRO A 27 -25.63 4.72 -48.79
C PRO A 27 -24.56 5.81 -48.63
N GLU A 28 -24.45 6.41 -47.44
CA GLU A 28 -23.40 7.38 -47.12
C GLU A 28 -22.00 6.78 -47.22
N SER A 29 -21.82 5.54 -46.76
CA SER A 29 -20.51 4.84 -46.82
C SER A 29 -20.15 4.43 -48.24
N GLN A 30 -21.13 4.02 -49.05
CA GLN A 30 -20.93 3.71 -50.47
C GLN A 30 -20.53 4.96 -51.25
N GLN A 31 -21.14 6.11 -50.94
CA GLN A 31 -20.77 7.39 -51.53
C GLN A 31 -19.33 7.80 -51.17
N VAL A 32 -18.90 7.62 -49.92
CA VAL A 32 -17.50 7.85 -49.50
C VAL A 32 -16.51 7.01 -50.31
N VAL A 33 -16.81 5.73 -50.54
CA VAL A 33 -15.95 4.83 -51.32
C VAL A 33 -15.93 5.22 -52.81
N ALA A 34 -17.08 5.60 -53.37
CA ALA A 34 -17.18 6.07 -54.76
C ALA A 34 -16.36 7.35 -54.96
N VAL A 35 -16.50 8.31 -54.05
CA VAL A 35 -15.74 9.57 -54.06
C VAL A 35 -14.24 9.32 -53.85
N LEU A 36 -13.85 8.43 -52.94
CA LEU A 36 -12.45 8.05 -52.75
C LEU A 36 -11.84 7.49 -54.05
N LYS A 37 -12.57 6.62 -54.76
CA LYS A 37 -12.11 6.05 -56.03
C LYS A 37 -11.93 7.15 -57.08
N ALA A 38 -12.93 8.03 -57.23
CA ALA A 38 -12.88 9.15 -58.16
C ALA A 38 -11.66 10.07 -57.89
N ILE A 39 -11.42 10.43 -56.63
CA ILE A 39 -10.28 11.27 -56.25
C ILE A 39 -8.95 10.56 -56.48
N THR A 40 -8.88 9.26 -56.19
CA THR A 40 -7.68 8.45 -56.43
C THR A 40 -7.35 8.39 -57.93
N ASP A 41 -8.37 8.27 -58.78
CA ASP A 41 -8.20 8.28 -60.23
C ASP A 41 -7.74 9.67 -60.73
N VAL A 42 -8.28 10.77 -60.16
CA VAL A 42 -7.80 12.14 -60.44
C VAL A 42 -6.32 12.30 -60.10
N ILE A 43 -5.90 11.87 -58.89
CA ILE A 43 -4.51 11.97 -58.43
C ILE A 43 -3.56 11.19 -59.36
N ARG A 44 -3.97 9.98 -59.78
CA ARG A 44 -3.18 9.17 -60.72
C ARG A 44 -3.10 9.79 -62.10
N ASN A 45 -4.20 10.38 -62.58
CA ASN A 45 -4.24 11.05 -63.88
C ASN A 45 -3.37 12.31 -63.92
N GLU A 46 -3.19 12.99 -62.78
CA GLU A 46 -2.27 14.11 -62.61
C GLU A 46 -0.81 13.69 -62.42
N GLY A 47 -0.51 12.38 -62.44
CA GLY A 47 0.85 11.85 -62.28
C GLY A 47 1.41 11.95 -60.85
N LEU A 48 0.56 12.20 -59.85
CA LEU A 48 0.95 12.33 -58.46
C LEU A 48 0.91 10.98 -57.73
N SER A 49 1.84 10.76 -56.79
CA SER A 49 1.79 9.59 -55.91
C SER A 49 0.63 9.73 -54.91
N PRO A 50 -0.22 8.70 -54.71
CA PRO A 50 -1.37 8.77 -53.80
C PRO A 50 -0.93 8.76 -52.32
N GLY A 51 -0.66 9.95 -51.79
CA GLY A 51 -0.28 10.18 -50.38
C GLY A 51 -1.21 11.20 -49.68
N PRO A 52 -1.08 11.39 -48.36
CA PRO A 52 -1.95 12.29 -47.60
C PRO A 52 -2.04 13.71 -48.18
N SER A 53 -0.92 14.29 -48.60
CA SER A 53 -0.86 15.64 -49.17
C SER A 53 -1.55 15.76 -50.53
N SER A 54 -1.44 14.74 -51.40
CA SER A 54 -2.12 14.74 -52.70
C SER A 54 -3.63 14.53 -52.55
N TYR A 55 -4.05 13.67 -51.61
CA TYR A 55 -5.46 13.53 -51.25
C TYR A 55 -6.04 14.83 -50.70
N PHE A 56 -5.32 15.51 -49.79
CA PHE A 56 -5.76 16.79 -49.25
C PHE A 56 -5.95 17.84 -50.35
N ALA A 57 -4.96 18.02 -51.23
CA ALA A 57 -5.04 18.99 -52.32
C ALA A 57 -6.20 18.70 -53.28
N ALA A 58 -6.36 17.44 -53.71
CA ALA A 58 -7.43 17.03 -54.62
C ALA A 58 -8.82 17.18 -54.01
N ILE A 59 -9.01 16.78 -52.74
CA ILE A 59 -10.29 16.94 -52.02
C ILE A 59 -10.63 18.43 -51.86
N MET A 60 -9.66 19.25 -51.44
CA MET A 60 -9.85 20.70 -51.29
C MET A 60 -10.25 21.37 -52.60
N SER A 61 -9.57 21.05 -53.72
CA SER A 61 -9.91 21.59 -55.04
C SER A 61 -11.29 21.13 -55.52
N ALA A 62 -11.65 19.86 -55.30
CA ALA A 62 -12.97 19.34 -55.65
C ALA A 62 -14.11 20.01 -54.86
N LEU A 63 -13.87 20.34 -53.58
CA LEU A 63 -14.81 21.06 -52.72
C LEU A 63 -15.00 22.54 -53.12
N GLU A 64 -14.05 23.16 -53.84
CA GLU A 64 -14.20 24.53 -54.36
C GLU A 64 -15.15 24.59 -55.56
N GLN A 65 -15.41 23.46 -56.24
CA GLN A 65 -16.27 23.44 -57.42
C GLN A 65 -17.75 23.58 -57.04
N PRO A 66 -18.51 24.50 -57.68
CA PRO A 66 -19.91 24.75 -57.34
C PRO A 66 -20.81 23.53 -57.55
N ASN A 67 -20.49 22.68 -58.53
CA ASN A 67 -21.22 21.43 -58.79
C ASN A 67 -21.12 20.45 -57.61
N THR A 68 -19.97 20.40 -56.93
CA THR A 68 -19.77 19.57 -55.74
C THR A 68 -20.53 20.14 -54.55
N GLN A 69 -20.48 21.46 -54.35
CA GLN A 69 -21.17 22.16 -53.26
C GLN A 69 -22.70 22.06 -53.37
N GLY A 70 -23.24 21.92 -54.59
CA GLY A 70 -24.67 21.73 -54.82
C GLY A 70 -25.23 20.39 -54.35
N SER A 71 -24.38 19.39 -54.06
CA SER A 71 -24.81 18.06 -53.60
C SER A 71 -24.35 17.79 -52.17
N GLN A 72 -25.31 17.78 -51.23
CA GLN A 72 -25.07 17.43 -49.82
C GLN A 72 -24.29 16.12 -49.66
N GLN A 73 -24.67 15.07 -50.42
CA GLN A 73 -24.04 13.75 -50.31
C GLN A 73 -22.58 13.78 -50.79
N ALA A 74 -22.27 14.60 -51.80
CA ALA A 74 -20.89 14.78 -52.26
C ALA A 74 -20.06 15.57 -51.24
N VAL A 75 -20.61 16.67 -50.70
CA VAL A 75 -19.95 17.48 -49.66
C VAL A 75 -19.65 16.64 -48.41
N LEU A 76 -20.62 15.87 -47.92
CA LEU A 76 -20.44 14.98 -46.76
C LEU A 76 -19.35 13.94 -47.03
N ALA A 77 -19.35 13.30 -48.19
CA ALA A 77 -18.34 12.31 -48.56
C ALA A 77 -16.93 12.93 -48.63
N MET A 78 -16.80 14.12 -49.22
CA MET A 78 -15.54 14.84 -49.31
C MET A 78 -15.02 15.27 -47.93
N LEU A 79 -15.88 15.83 -47.06
CA LEU A 79 -15.51 16.24 -45.70
C LEU A 79 -15.13 15.05 -44.82
N THR A 80 -15.82 13.91 -44.96
CA THR A 80 -15.46 12.70 -44.21
C THR A 80 -14.11 12.14 -44.63
N LEU A 81 -13.79 12.14 -45.93
CA LEU A 81 -12.45 11.82 -46.43
C LEU A 81 -11.41 12.79 -45.90
N LEU A 82 -11.69 14.10 -45.95
CA LEU A 82 -10.80 15.14 -45.45
C LEU A 82 -10.48 14.94 -43.96
N GLY A 83 -11.47 14.58 -43.15
CA GLY A 83 -11.30 14.28 -41.73
C GLY A 83 -10.41 13.05 -41.43
N VAL A 84 -10.26 12.11 -42.37
CA VAL A 84 -9.32 10.97 -42.24
C VAL A 84 -7.91 11.35 -42.71
N VAL A 85 -7.82 12.25 -43.70
CA VAL A 85 -6.55 12.68 -44.31
C VAL A 85 -5.83 13.73 -43.44
N MET A 86 -6.55 14.72 -42.92
CA MET A 86 -5.96 15.86 -42.19
C MET A 86 -5.04 15.48 -41.02
N PRO A 87 -5.40 14.53 -40.13
CA PRO A 87 -4.53 14.17 -39.01
C PRO A 87 -3.18 13.54 -39.43
N ARG A 88 -3.03 13.12 -40.69
CA ARG A 88 -1.78 12.55 -41.23
C ARG A 88 -0.91 13.57 -41.93
N LEU A 89 -1.38 14.81 -42.07
CA LEU A 89 -0.63 15.87 -42.71
C LEU A 89 0.35 16.48 -41.70
N PRO A 90 1.61 16.73 -42.11
CA PRO A 90 2.48 17.62 -41.36
C PRO A 90 1.84 19.00 -41.17
N ASN A 91 1.90 19.55 -39.95
CA ASN A 91 1.26 20.83 -39.59
C ASN A 91 1.67 22.00 -40.51
N HIS A 92 2.89 22.00 -41.07
CA HIS A 92 3.34 23.04 -41.99
C HIS A 92 2.51 23.10 -43.28
N ILE A 93 1.98 21.96 -43.75
CA ILE A 93 1.12 21.90 -44.94
C ILE A 93 -0.23 22.56 -44.63
N LEU A 94 -0.85 22.18 -43.51
CA LEU A 94 -2.12 22.78 -43.06
C LEU A 94 -1.98 24.28 -42.83
N ARG A 95 -0.86 24.75 -42.27
CA ARG A 95 -0.56 26.17 -42.10
C ARG A 95 -0.46 26.92 -43.42
N SER A 96 0.22 26.35 -44.42
CA SER A 96 0.40 26.98 -45.73
C SER A 96 -0.92 27.24 -46.47
N ARG A 97 -1.94 26.42 -46.20
CA ARG A 97 -3.28 26.52 -46.81
C ARG A 97 -4.37 26.92 -45.81
N PHE A 98 -3.97 27.41 -44.62
CA PHE A 98 -4.88 27.65 -43.51
C PHE A 98 -6.07 28.54 -43.90
N ALA A 99 -5.79 29.71 -44.50
CA ALA A 99 -6.83 30.67 -44.84
C ALA A 99 -7.87 30.07 -45.79
N SER A 100 -7.42 29.48 -46.91
CA SER A 100 -8.30 28.83 -47.89
C SER A 100 -9.10 27.68 -47.29
N SER A 101 -8.46 26.83 -46.47
CA SER A 101 -9.13 25.71 -45.81
C SER A 101 -10.15 26.16 -44.78
N ALA A 102 -9.82 27.14 -43.94
CA ALA A 102 -10.72 27.68 -42.93
C ALA A 102 -11.94 28.37 -43.57
N THR A 103 -11.74 29.16 -44.64
CA THR A 103 -12.84 29.83 -45.33
C THR A 103 -13.74 28.84 -46.07
N LEU A 104 -13.17 27.85 -46.75
CA LEU A 104 -13.95 26.87 -47.51
C LEU A 104 -14.77 25.99 -46.57
N VAL A 105 -14.13 25.37 -45.58
CA VAL A 105 -14.79 24.49 -44.62
C VAL A 105 -15.80 25.27 -43.76
N GLY A 106 -15.46 26.50 -43.36
CA GLY A 106 -16.37 27.39 -42.64
C GLY A 106 -17.59 27.82 -43.46
N GLY A 107 -17.41 28.07 -44.76
CA GLY A 107 -18.50 28.35 -45.70
C GLY A 107 -19.43 27.15 -45.89
N LEU A 108 -18.87 25.95 -46.04
CA LEU A 108 -19.63 24.70 -46.14
C LEU A 108 -20.39 24.40 -44.83
N LEU A 109 -19.77 24.65 -43.68
CA LEU A 109 -20.43 24.51 -42.38
C LEU A 109 -21.63 25.45 -42.26
N ALA A 110 -21.50 26.70 -42.72
CA ALA A 110 -22.59 27.67 -42.71
C ALA A 110 -23.72 27.29 -43.68
N ALA A 111 -23.38 26.85 -44.89
CA ALA A 111 -24.35 26.45 -45.91
C ALA A 111 -25.16 25.20 -45.49
N HIS A 112 -24.52 24.25 -44.83
CA HIS A 112 -25.13 22.98 -44.42
C HIS A 112 -25.36 22.87 -42.90
N ALA A 113 -25.50 24.00 -42.20
CA ALA A 113 -25.61 24.03 -40.74
C ALA A 113 -26.81 23.20 -40.22
N GLY A 114 -27.91 23.15 -40.96
CA GLY A 114 -29.12 22.37 -40.62
C GLY A 114 -28.91 20.85 -40.69
N GLU A 115 -27.90 20.37 -41.42
CA GLU A 115 -27.67 18.95 -41.68
C GLU A 115 -26.69 18.35 -40.68
N ALA A 116 -27.17 17.47 -39.80
CA ALA A 116 -26.37 16.99 -38.67
C ALA A 116 -25.07 16.25 -39.06
N ALA A 117 -25.12 15.41 -40.10
CA ALA A 117 -23.96 14.64 -40.56
C ALA A 117 -22.90 15.54 -41.21
N THR A 118 -23.33 16.43 -42.11
CA THR A 118 -22.47 17.38 -42.82
C THR A 118 -21.85 18.38 -41.84
N ALA A 119 -22.64 18.98 -40.95
CA ALA A 119 -22.15 19.90 -39.93
C ALA A 119 -21.11 19.24 -39.01
N LYS A 120 -21.35 17.99 -38.57
CA LYS A 120 -20.39 17.25 -37.75
C LYS A 120 -19.07 17.00 -38.50
N ALA A 121 -19.12 16.60 -39.77
CA ALA A 121 -17.93 16.37 -40.59
C ALA A 121 -17.15 17.66 -40.85
N ALA A 122 -17.86 18.75 -41.17
CA ALA A 122 -17.28 20.08 -41.39
C ALA A 122 -16.62 20.62 -40.12
N LEU A 123 -17.29 20.57 -38.96
CA LEU A 123 -16.71 20.93 -37.66
C LEU A 123 -15.45 20.12 -37.37
N GLY A 124 -15.44 18.84 -37.76
CA GLY A 124 -14.28 17.99 -37.56
C GLY A 124 -13.06 18.38 -38.38
N CYS A 125 -13.27 18.80 -39.63
CA CYS A 125 -12.21 19.34 -40.47
C CYS A 125 -11.77 20.73 -39.97
N LEU A 126 -12.72 21.58 -39.60
CA LEU A 126 -12.46 22.94 -39.12
C LEU A 126 -11.61 22.93 -37.85
N ALA A 127 -11.92 22.04 -36.90
CA ALA A 127 -11.15 21.87 -35.67
C ALA A 127 -9.70 21.45 -35.92
N GLN A 128 -9.45 20.54 -36.88
CA GLN A 128 -8.10 20.12 -37.25
C GLN A 128 -7.30 21.26 -37.89
N VAL A 129 -7.95 22.05 -38.76
CA VAL A 129 -7.34 23.26 -39.34
C VAL A 129 -7.00 24.29 -38.25
N LEU A 130 -7.94 24.54 -37.33
CA LEU A 130 -7.76 25.45 -36.20
C LEU A 130 -6.65 25.01 -35.23
N ALA A 131 -6.57 23.72 -34.91
CA ALA A 131 -5.53 23.16 -34.06
C ALA A 131 -4.12 23.26 -34.70
N ALA A 132 -4.05 23.25 -36.03
CA ALA A 132 -2.81 23.43 -36.78
C ALA A 132 -2.44 24.90 -37.03
N ALA A 133 -3.30 25.87 -36.67
CA ALA A 133 -3.12 27.29 -36.95
C ALA A 133 -1.74 27.79 -36.50
N ASP A 134 -1.15 28.71 -37.28
CA ASP A 134 0.04 29.42 -36.82
C ASP A 134 -0.37 30.34 -35.67
N PRO A 135 0.18 30.16 -34.45
CA PRO A 135 -0.22 30.96 -33.32
C PRO A 135 0.10 32.45 -33.47
N THR A 136 1.06 32.82 -34.33
CA THR A 136 1.37 34.24 -34.62
C THR A 136 0.33 34.92 -35.52
N ALA A 137 -0.43 34.13 -36.30
CA ALA A 137 -1.45 34.60 -37.24
C ALA A 137 -2.87 34.33 -36.75
N TRP A 138 -3.08 34.20 -35.43
CA TRP A 138 -4.35 33.80 -34.82
C TRP A 138 -5.55 34.66 -35.24
N LEU A 139 -5.35 35.94 -35.57
CA LEU A 139 -6.41 36.83 -36.06
C LEU A 139 -7.16 36.25 -37.29
N ALA A 140 -6.45 35.56 -38.18
CA ALA A 140 -7.06 34.89 -39.33
C ALA A 140 -7.92 33.68 -38.95
N ALA A 141 -7.66 33.07 -37.78
CA ALA A 141 -8.40 31.93 -37.25
C ALA A 141 -9.68 32.35 -36.51
N VAL A 142 -9.79 33.60 -36.06
CA VAL A 142 -10.91 34.11 -35.25
C VAL A 142 -12.29 33.85 -35.86
N PRO A 143 -12.54 34.09 -37.17
CA PRO A 143 -13.86 33.82 -37.75
C PRO A 143 -14.24 32.33 -37.69
N ALA A 144 -13.31 31.44 -38.05
CA ALA A 144 -13.49 29.99 -37.99
C ALA A 144 -13.66 29.50 -36.54
N PHE A 145 -12.91 30.07 -35.60
CA PHE A 145 -13.04 29.73 -34.19
C PHE A 145 -14.40 30.18 -33.61
N ASN A 146 -14.88 31.37 -33.95
CA ASN A 146 -16.22 31.83 -33.56
C ASN A 146 -17.34 30.96 -34.15
N GLN A 147 -17.19 30.50 -35.40
CA GLN A 147 -18.11 29.52 -35.98
C GLN A 147 -18.14 28.24 -35.16
N LEU A 148 -16.98 27.68 -34.80
CA LEU A 148 -16.89 26.50 -33.96
C LEU A 148 -17.55 26.72 -32.58
N LEU A 149 -17.31 27.87 -31.95
CA LEU A 149 -17.90 28.22 -30.65
C LEU A 149 -19.44 28.30 -30.70
N ASN A 150 -20.04 28.75 -31.80
CA ASN A 150 -21.50 28.81 -31.92
C ASN A 150 -22.16 27.42 -31.86
N PHE A 151 -21.44 26.35 -32.21
CA PHE A 151 -21.96 24.98 -32.14
C PHE A 151 -21.77 24.31 -30.77
N THR A 152 -21.12 24.95 -29.79
CA THR A 152 -20.97 24.36 -28.44
C THR A 152 -22.28 24.29 -27.66
N THR A 153 -23.28 25.07 -28.07
CA THR A 153 -24.66 25.04 -27.52
C THR A 153 -25.68 24.43 -28.49
N ASP A 154 -25.24 23.80 -29.60
CA ASP A 154 -26.15 23.21 -30.60
C ASP A 154 -27.05 22.14 -29.96
N ALA A 155 -28.34 22.14 -30.31
CA ALA A 155 -29.33 21.21 -29.76
C ALA A 155 -28.98 19.73 -30.07
N ARG A 156 -28.34 19.44 -31.21
CA ARG A 156 -28.04 18.09 -31.68
C ARG A 156 -26.82 17.52 -30.95
N PRO A 157 -26.95 16.44 -30.15
CA PRO A 157 -25.87 15.95 -29.29
C PRO A 157 -24.57 15.58 -30.02
N ARG A 158 -24.67 14.98 -31.21
CA ARG A 158 -23.50 14.54 -32.00
C ARG A 158 -22.70 15.70 -32.60
N VAL A 159 -23.39 16.78 -32.98
CA VAL A 159 -22.78 17.99 -33.55
C VAL A 159 -22.09 18.77 -32.43
N ARG A 160 -22.83 19.01 -31.34
CA ARG A 160 -22.32 19.65 -30.13
C ARG A 160 -21.07 18.96 -29.58
N LYS A 161 -21.12 17.63 -29.41
CA LYS A 161 -19.97 16.86 -28.91
C LYS A 161 -18.72 17.08 -29.77
N ARG A 162 -18.84 17.07 -31.11
CA ARG A 162 -17.70 17.31 -32.00
C ARG A 162 -17.19 18.75 -31.92
N ALA A 163 -18.07 19.75 -31.79
CA ALA A 163 -17.69 21.14 -31.59
C ALA A 163 -16.89 21.31 -30.29
N VAL A 164 -17.34 20.69 -29.19
CA VAL A 164 -16.63 20.71 -27.90
C VAL A 164 -15.27 20.01 -27.99
N GLU A 165 -15.19 18.84 -28.62
CA GLU A 165 -13.91 18.17 -28.91
C GLU A 165 -12.98 19.09 -29.70
N GLY A 166 -13.51 19.79 -30.71
CA GLY A 166 -12.74 20.73 -31.53
C GLY A 166 -12.26 21.96 -30.76
N LEU A 167 -13.07 22.47 -29.82
CA LEU A 167 -12.67 23.55 -28.91
C LEU A 167 -11.48 23.10 -28.06
N VAL A 168 -11.56 21.91 -27.47
CA VAL A 168 -10.49 21.33 -26.64
C VAL A 168 -9.22 21.08 -27.47
N GLU A 169 -9.35 20.49 -28.66
CA GLU A 169 -8.23 20.29 -29.61
C GLU A 169 -7.53 21.61 -29.95
N THR A 170 -8.31 22.66 -30.25
CA THR A 170 -7.77 23.98 -30.59
C THR A 170 -7.05 24.62 -29.40
N LEU A 171 -7.67 24.61 -28.21
CA LEU A 171 -7.05 25.17 -27.00
C LEU A 171 -5.78 24.39 -26.59
N ALA A 172 -5.77 23.06 -26.80
CA ALA A 172 -4.58 22.24 -26.57
C ALA A 172 -3.44 22.59 -27.54
N GLY A 173 -3.75 22.82 -28.82
CA GLY A 173 -2.78 23.26 -29.83
C GLY A 173 -2.20 24.66 -29.56
N LEU A 174 -2.93 25.51 -28.83
CA LEU A 174 -2.50 26.85 -28.44
C LEU A 174 -1.75 26.90 -27.10
N GLN A 175 -1.51 25.78 -26.44
CA GLN A 175 -0.76 25.79 -25.18
C GLN A 175 0.63 26.39 -25.37
N ARG A 176 1.06 27.21 -24.41
CA ARG A 176 2.35 27.94 -24.43
C ARG A 176 2.50 28.96 -25.57
N SER A 177 1.41 29.37 -26.22
CA SER A 177 1.38 30.42 -27.24
C SER A 177 0.79 31.74 -26.72
N PRO A 178 1.24 32.92 -27.22
CA PRO A 178 0.59 34.20 -26.94
C PRO A 178 -0.87 34.29 -27.42
N ALA A 179 -1.26 33.49 -28.43
CA ALA A 179 -2.62 33.46 -28.94
C ALA A 179 -3.65 32.84 -27.97
N LEU A 180 -3.18 32.10 -26.95
CA LEU A 180 -4.06 31.47 -25.97
C LEU A 180 -4.93 32.49 -25.24
N GLY A 181 -4.39 33.66 -24.90
CA GLY A 181 -5.14 34.73 -24.25
C GLY A 181 -6.30 35.23 -25.12
N ALA A 182 -6.02 35.53 -26.40
CA ALA A 182 -7.04 35.99 -27.35
C ALA A 182 -8.11 34.92 -27.63
N ALA A 183 -7.72 33.64 -27.76
CA ALA A 183 -8.67 32.54 -27.91
C ALA A 183 -9.54 32.36 -26.66
N SER A 184 -8.94 32.45 -25.47
CA SER A 184 -9.65 32.31 -24.19
C SER A 184 -10.65 33.45 -23.96
N GLU A 185 -10.33 34.65 -24.40
CA GLU A 185 -11.23 35.81 -24.35
C GLU A 185 -12.49 35.60 -25.20
N LEU A 186 -12.38 34.93 -26.35
CA LEU A 186 -13.54 34.58 -27.17
C LEU A 186 -14.45 33.56 -26.47
N VAL A 187 -13.87 32.58 -25.78
CA VAL A 187 -14.63 31.64 -24.94
C VAL A 187 -15.33 32.37 -23.80
N LEU A 188 -14.62 33.28 -23.11
CA LEU A 188 -15.19 34.11 -22.03
C LEU A 188 -16.39 34.93 -22.52
N LYS A 189 -16.31 35.55 -23.70
CA LYS A 189 -17.44 36.31 -24.28
C LYS A 189 -18.69 35.45 -24.50
N VAL A 190 -18.51 34.19 -24.94
CA VAL A 190 -19.63 33.25 -25.06
C VAL A 190 -20.21 32.92 -23.68
N CYS A 191 -19.36 32.69 -22.67
CA CYS A 191 -19.79 32.46 -21.30
C CYS A 191 -20.55 33.66 -20.69
N GLN A 192 -20.06 34.89 -20.90
CA GLN A 192 -20.73 36.12 -20.44
C GLN A 192 -22.11 36.31 -21.07
N ARG A 193 -22.30 35.82 -22.31
CA ARG A 193 -23.61 35.87 -22.99
C ARG A 193 -24.57 34.79 -22.49
N VAL A 194 -24.11 33.56 -22.32
CA VAL A 194 -24.97 32.38 -22.11
C VAL A 194 -25.21 32.09 -20.63
N LEU A 195 -24.18 32.14 -19.77
CA LEU A 195 -24.30 31.73 -18.36
C LEU A 195 -25.25 32.61 -17.53
N PRO A 196 -25.35 33.95 -17.74
CA PRO A 196 -26.36 34.76 -17.05
C PRO A 196 -27.80 34.54 -17.57
N GLY A 197 -27.97 33.85 -18.71
CA GLY A 197 -29.26 33.65 -19.38
C GLY A 197 -30.37 33.09 -18.48
N PRO A 198 -30.15 32.00 -17.72
CA PRO A 198 -31.15 31.46 -16.80
C PRO A 198 -31.66 32.48 -15.77
N ALA A 199 -30.75 33.29 -15.19
CA ALA A 199 -31.11 34.32 -14.22
C ALA A 199 -31.92 35.45 -14.88
N ALA A 200 -31.49 35.91 -16.07
CA ALA A 200 -32.18 36.95 -16.82
C ALA A 200 -33.58 36.50 -17.30
N ALA A 201 -33.70 35.24 -17.75
CA ALA A 201 -34.97 34.65 -18.14
C ALA A 201 -35.93 34.52 -16.95
N ALA A 202 -35.43 34.10 -15.78
CA ALA A 202 -36.23 34.03 -14.55
C ALA A 202 -36.72 35.41 -14.09
N GLN A 203 -35.87 36.44 -14.14
CA GLN A 203 -36.25 37.82 -13.82
C GLN A 203 -37.31 38.36 -14.79
N SER A 204 -37.14 38.09 -16.09
CA SER A 204 -38.10 38.51 -17.12
C SER A 204 -39.45 37.80 -16.96
N ALA A 205 -39.44 36.52 -16.59
CA ALA A 205 -40.64 35.75 -16.31
C ALA A 205 -41.39 36.26 -15.07
N ALA A 206 -40.68 36.68 -14.02
CA ALA A 206 -41.29 37.27 -12.83
C ALA A 206 -42.03 38.59 -13.14
N ALA A 207 -41.59 39.32 -14.16
CA ALA A 207 -42.24 40.55 -14.64
C ALA A 207 -43.32 40.30 -15.71
N ALA A 208 -43.52 39.07 -16.17
CA ALA A 208 -44.42 38.74 -17.27
C ALA A 208 -45.89 38.70 -16.84
N SER A 209 -46.79 39.09 -17.74
CA SER A 209 -48.24 38.97 -17.52
C SER A 209 -48.72 37.51 -17.62
N ASN A 210 -49.89 37.19 -17.06
CA ASN A 210 -50.48 35.84 -17.12
C ASN A 210 -50.61 35.28 -18.56
N LYS A 211 -50.76 36.13 -19.59
CA LYS A 211 -50.85 35.72 -21.00
C LYS A 211 -49.49 35.32 -21.60
N GLN A 212 -48.39 35.80 -21.02
CA GLN A 212 -47.02 35.55 -21.49
C GLN A 212 -46.32 34.45 -20.69
N ARG A 213 -47.01 33.83 -19.74
CA ARG A 213 -46.43 32.86 -18.81
C ARG A 213 -45.85 31.63 -19.49
N SER A 214 -46.55 31.05 -20.47
CA SER A 214 -46.04 29.88 -21.23
C SER A 214 -44.78 30.22 -22.02
N ALA A 215 -44.77 31.36 -22.72
CA ALA A 215 -43.60 31.82 -23.45
C ALA A 215 -42.41 32.13 -22.53
N ALA A 216 -42.68 32.64 -21.32
CA ALA A 216 -41.65 32.89 -20.32
C ALA A 216 -41.05 31.58 -19.75
N GLU A 217 -41.89 30.55 -19.53
CA GLU A 217 -41.44 29.22 -19.10
C GLU A 217 -40.60 28.51 -20.18
N GLU A 218 -40.99 28.63 -21.46
CA GLU A 218 -40.19 28.14 -22.59
C GLU A 218 -38.84 28.86 -22.69
N ALA A 219 -38.81 30.18 -22.49
CA ALA A 219 -37.58 30.97 -22.50
C ALA A 219 -36.62 30.59 -21.35
N ILE A 220 -37.14 30.34 -20.14
CA ILE A 220 -36.33 29.82 -19.02
C ILE A 220 -35.74 28.46 -19.38
N THR A 221 -36.56 27.56 -19.92
CA THR A 221 -36.12 26.19 -20.26
C THR A 221 -35.02 26.23 -21.32
N ALA A 222 -35.19 27.03 -22.37
CA ALA A 222 -34.17 27.21 -23.41
C ALA A 222 -32.86 27.77 -22.82
N ALA A 223 -32.94 28.81 -21.99
CA ALA A 223 -31.75 29.41 -21.36
C ALA A 223 -31.01 28.43 -20.44
N VAL A 224 -31.74 27.60 -19.67
CA VAL A 224 -31.15 26.56 -18.82
C VAL A 224 -30.47 25.47 -19.66
N VAL A 225 -31.09 25.03 -20.75
CA VAL A 225 -30.51 24.03 -21.67
C VAL A 225 -29.22 24.56 -22.32
N ASP A 226 -29.22 25.81 -22.78
CA ASP A 226 -28.02 26.44 -23.36
C ASP A 226 -26.90 26.57 -22.34
N ALA A 227 -27.21 26.98 -21.11
CA ALA A 227 -26.25 27.02 -20.02
C ALA A 227 -25.68 25.64 -19.72
N LEU A 228 -26.51 24.59 -19.63
CA LEU A 228 -26.08 23.22 -19.40
C LEU A 228 -25.17 22.69 -20.52
N HIS A 229 -25.50 22.97 -21.78
CA HIS A 229 -24.66 22.62 -22.92
C HIS A 229 -23.29 23.29 -22.85
N LEU A 230 -23.25 24.60 -22.54
CA LEU A 230 -22.01 25.34 -22.41
C LEU A 230 -21.18 24.86 -21.21
N ILE A 231 -21.79 24.64 -20.04
CA ILE A 231 -21.11 24.09 -18.86
C ILE A 231 -20.52 22.71 -19.19
N GLY A 232 -21.26 21.88 -19.96
CA GLY A 232 -20.76 20.61 -20.47
C GLY A 232 -19.48 20.76 -21.31
N ALA A 233 -19.39 21.80 -22.14
CA ALA A 233 -18.17 22.13 -22.90
C ALA A 233 -17.02 22.59 -21.98
N LEU A 234 -17.34 23.40 -20.98
CA LEU A 234 -16.36 23.96 -20.05
C LEU A 234 -15.63 22.90 -19.21
N LYS A 235 -16.23 21.74 -18.94
CA LYS A 235 -15.55 20.64 -18.23
C LYS A 235 -14.23 20.23 -18.88
N GLY A 236 -14.14 20.25 -20.21
CA GLY A 236 -12.90 19.97 -20.94
C GLY A 236 -12.10 21.21 -21.29
N ALA A 237 -12.77 22.34 -21.57
CA ALA A 237 -12.10 23.55 -22.04
C ALA A 237 -11.47 24.38 -20.91
N LEU A 238 -12.13 24.50 -19.75
CA LEU A 238 -11.76 25.39 -18.66
C LEU A 238 -10.32 25.13 -18.12
N PRO A 239 -9.84 23.88 -17.98
CA PRO A 239 -8.45 23.56 -17.65
C PRO A 239 -7.39 24.07 -18.65
N LEU A 240 -7.78 24.35 -19.89
CA LEU A 240 -6.89 24.74 -20.98
C LEU A 240 -6.85 26.26 -21.23
N LEU A 241 -7.73 27.03 -20.59
CA LEU A 241 -7.84 28.47 -20.79
C LEU A 241 -6.71 29.25 -20.11
N ALA A 242 -6.49 30.47 -20.59
CA ALA A 242 -5.62 31.44 -19.93
C ALA A 242 -6.14 31.79 -18.51
N PRO A 243 -5.25 32.07 -17.54
CA PRO A 243 -5.61 32.31 -16.14
C PRO A 243 -6.72 33.34 -15.91
N GLN A 244 -6.64 34.49 -16.59
CA GLN A 244 -7.61 35.58 -16.44
C GLN A 244 -9.01 35.17 -16.90
N ALA A 245 -9.11 34.48 -18.04
CA ALA A 245 -10.38 33.98 -18.56
C ALA A 245 -10.93 32.86 -17.67
N ALA A 246 -10.08 31.94 -17.21
CA ALA A 246 -10.48 30.86 -16.31
C ALA A 246 -11.05 31.41 -14.99
N LYS A 247 -10.42 32.42 -14.40
CA LYS A 247 -10.92 33.15 -13.23
C LYS A 247 -12.31 33.75 -13.49
N ALA A 248 -12.43 34.58 -14.53
CA ALA A 248 -13.70 35.26 -14.84
C ALA A 248 -14.84 34.26 -15.11
N ILE A 249 -14.56 33.15 -15.81
CA ILE A 249 -15.55 32.08 -16.04
C ILE A 249 -15.92 31.39 -14.72
N SER A 250 -14.95 31.12 -13.83
CA SER A 250 -15.23 30.51 -12.53
C SER A 250 -16.16 31.38 -11.66
N GLU A 251 -16.00 32.70 -11.70
CA GLU A 251 -16.89 33.64 -11.00
C GLU A 251 -18.31 33.64 -11.58
N LEU A 252 -18.45 33.48 -12.91
CA LEU A 252 -19.76 33.34 -13.56
C LEU A 252 -20.43 32.01 -13.17
N LEU A 253 -19.66 30.92 -13.11
CA LEU A 253 -20.13 29.60 -12.71
C LEU A 253 -20.63 29.61 -11.27
N VAL A 254 -19.88 30.19 -10.33
CA VAL A 254 -20.26 30.29 -8.92
C VAL A 254 -21.59 31.04 -8.72
N LYS A 255 -21.89 32.06 -9.55
CA LYS A 255 -23.17 32.80 -9.49
C LYS A 255 -24.38 31.91 -9.80
N LEU A 256 -24.20 30.79 -10.52
CA LEU A 256 -25.29 29.86 -10.83
C LEU A 256 -25.84 29.14 -9.61
N TYR A 257 -25.04 28.96 -8.54
CA TYR A 257 -25.50 28.37 -7.29
C TYR A 257 -26.64 29.17 -6.64
N GLY A 258 -26.70 30.49 -6.90
CA GLY A 258 -27.80 31.34 -6.43
C GLY A 258 -29.17 30.97 -7.00
N LEU A 259 -29.22 30.24 -8.12
CA LEU A 259 -30.47 29.80 -8.75
C LEU A 259 -31.08 28.55 -8.09
N ARG A 260 -30.30 27.82 -7.28
CA ARG A 260 -30.71 26.59 -6.58
C ARG A 260 -31.33 25.53 -7.50
N GLN A 261 -30.80 25.40 -8.72
CA GLN A 261 -31.24 24.43 -9.70
C GLN A 261 -30.32 23.19 -9.68
N PRO A 262 -30.81 21.99 -9.28
CA PRO A 262 -29.93 20.84 -9.00
C PRO A 262 -28.99 20.42 -10.15
N LEU A 263 -29.50 20.41 -11.39
CA LEU A 263 -28.70 20.04 -12.57
C LEU A 263 -27.61 21.09 -12.88
N LEU A 264 -27.93 22.37 -12.71
CA LEU A 264 -26.96 23.44 -12.88
C LEU A 264 -25.91 23.37 -11.78
N ASP A 265 -26.31 23.21 -10.52
CA ASP A 265 -25.40 23.08 -9.38
C ASP A 265 -24.41 21.93 -9.60
N ARG A 266 -24.89 20.75 -10.00
CA ARG A 266 -24.05 19.59 -10.28
C ARG A 266 -23.05 19.86 -11.40
N HIS A 267 -23.52 20.26 -12.57
CA HIS A 267 -22.64 20.39 -13.73
C HIS A 267 -21.68 21.58 -13.59
N THR A 268 -22.09 22.65 -12.91
CA THR A 268 -21.23 23.75 -12.50
C THR A 268 -20.11 23.23 -11.61
N THR A 269 -20.44 22.46 -10.58
CA THR A 269 -19.46 21.86 -9.67
C THR A 269 -18.52 20.89 -10.39
N GLU A 270 -19.02 20.08 -11.33
CA GLU A 270 -18.18 19.20 -12.15
C GLU A 270 -17.19 19.98 -13.04
N ALA A 271 -17.59 21.14 -13.57
CA ALA A 271 -16.68 22.01 -14.34
C ALA A 271 -15.64 22.69 -13.44
N LEU A 272 -16.05 23.15 -12.24
CA LEU A 272 -15.12 23.68 -11.23
C LEU A 272 -14.16 22.60 -10.72
N ALA A 273 -14.60 21.34 -10.60
CA ALA A 273 -13.77 20.21 -10.20
C ALA A 273 -12.70 19.92 -11.26
N ALA A 274 -13.06 20.01 -12.55
CA ALA A 274 -12.09 19.86 -13.63
C ALA A 274 -11.02 20.97 -13.60
N LEU A 275 -11.42 22.22 -13.32
CA LEU A 275 -10.49 23.35 -13.14
C LEU A 275 -9.59 23.14 -11.92
N ALA A 276 -10.17 22.76 -10.78
CA ALA A 276 -9.45 22.50 -9.54
C ALA A 276 -8.51 21.29 -9.66
N GLY A 277 -8.84 20.27 -10.44
CA GLY A 277 -8.02 19.08 -10.70
C GLY A 277 -7.02 19.17 -11.85
N ALA A 278 -7.06 20.24 -12.66
CA ALA A 278 -6.24 20.40 -13.86
C ALA A 278 -4.71 20.38 -13.59
N GLY A 279 -3.96 19.38 -14.05
CA GLY A 279 -2.50 19.31 -13.86
C GLY A 279 -2.02 18.35 -12.78
N SER A 280 -2.91 17.55 -12.17
CA SER A 280 -2.54 16.58 -11.12
C SER A 280 -1.64 15.41 -11.56
N ARG A 281 -1.27 15.32 -12.86
CA ARG A 281 -0.41 14.26 -13.42
C ARG A 281 0.39 14.77 -14.64
N GLY A 282 1.52 15.44 -14.42
CA GLY A 282 2.48 15.78 -15.49
C GLY A 282 3.41 16.95 -15.18
N GLU A 283 4.39 17.18 -16.06
CA GLU A 283 5.43 18.24 -15.94
C GLU A 283 4.89 19.69 -15.94
N ASP A 284 3.61 19.90 -16.28
CA ASP A 284 2.90 21.18 -16.22
C ASP A 284 1.92 21.23 -15.03
N SER A 285 2.43 21.08 -13.80
CA SER A 285 1.66 21.01 -12.53
C SER A 285 1.01 22.33 -12.08
N ALA A 286 1.30 23.45 -12.75
CA ALA A 286 0.84 24.76 -12.30
C ALA A 286 -0.68 24.93 -12.45
N THR A 287 -1.35 25.35 -11.37
CA THR A 287 -2.76 25.73 -11.41
C THR A 287 -3.00 26.87 -12.39
N ARG A 288 -4.09 26.79 -13.16
CA ARG A 288 -4.50 27.91 -14.03
C ARG A 288 -4.94 29.13 -13.24
N LEU A 289 -5.49 28.92 -12.04
CA LEU A 289 -5.84 29.99 -11.11
C LEU A 289 -4.62 30.36 -10.27
N ALA A 290 -4.49 31.66 -9.95
CA ALA A 290 -3.55 32.09 -8.93
C ALA A 290 -3.96 31.53 -7.56
N PRO A 291 -3.02 31.37 -6.61
CA PRO A 291 -3.32 30.79 -5.29
C PRO A 291 -4.45 31.52 -4.56
N GLU A 292 -4.48 32.86 -4.62
CA GLU A 292 -5.53 33.70 -4.03
C GLU A 292 -6.91 33.45 -4.64
N ASP A 293 -6.97 33.30 -5.97
CA ASP A 293 -8.23 33.06 -6.69
C ASP A 293 -8.77 31.66 -6.41
N LEU A 294 -7.88 30.65 -6.38
CA LEU A 294 -8.23 29.29 -6.01
C LEU A 294 -8.73 29.22 -4.57
N ALA A 295 -8.03 29.89 -3.66
CA ALA A 295 -8.40 30.01 -2.26
C ALA A 295 -9.79 30.68 -2.10
N GLY A 296 -10.08 31.74 -2.86
CA GLY A 296 -11.39 32.39 -2.90
C GLY A 296 -12.49 31.45 -3.40
N LEU A 297 -12.25 30.73 -4.50
CA LEU A 297 -13.19 29.75 -5.06
C LEU A 297 -13.53 28.65 -4.05
N LEU A 298 -12.52 28.08 -3.40
CA LEU A 298 -12.72 27.03 -2.39
C LEU A 298 -13.52 27.57 -1.20
N THR A 299 -13.24 28.79 -0.74
CA THR A 299 -14.01 29.43 0.33
C THR A 299 -15.50 29.51 -0.04
N VAL A 300 -15.83 29.97 -1.25
CA VAL A 300 -17.24 30.07 -1.66
C VAL A 300 -17.92 28.69 -1.69
N VAL A 301 -17.24 27.67 -2.21
CA VAL A 301 -17.79 26.30 -2.26
C VAL A 301 -18.01 25.72 -0.86
N ILE A 302 -17.11 25.99 0.09
CA ILE A 302 -17.20 25.52 1.48
C ILE A 302 -18.29 26.28 2.25
N GLU A 303 -18.38 27.60 2.11
CA GLU A 303 -19.27 28.46 2.90
C GLU A 303 -20.71 28.48 2.37
N THR A 304 -20.96 28.03 1.14
CA THR A 304 -22.31 27.93 0.60
C THR A 304 -23.03 26.70 1.19
N GLU A 305 -23.61 26.86 2.37
CA GLU A 305 -24.28 25.80 3.14
C GLU A 305 -25.32 25.02 2.32
N SER A 306 -26.07 25.69 1.44
CA SER A 306 -27.07 25.05 0.58
C SER A 306 -26.51 23.97 -0.37
N LEU A 307 -25.19 23.92 -0.57
CA LEU A 307 -24.53 22.86 -1.35
C LEU A 307 -24.35 21.56 -0.55
N TRP A 308 -24.28 21.65 0.79
CA TRP A 308 -23.87 20.56 1.69
C TRP A 308 -24.99 19.98 2.55
N THR A 309 -26.16 20.62 2.60
CA THR A 309 -27.31 20.16 3.40
C THR A 309 -27.65 18.70 3.09
N SER A 310 -27.61 17.85 4.12
CA SER A 310 -27.90 16.43 4.02
C SER A 310 -29.42 16.19 3.95
N GLY A 311 -29.88 15.52 2.90
CA GLY A 311 -31.30 15.18 2.68
C GLY A 311 -31.77 15.50 1.25
N GLY A 312 -31.91 14.48 0.41
CA GLY A 312 -32.58 14.57 -0.90
C GLY A 312 -31.87 15.29 -2.05
N ARG A 313 -30.63 15.77 -1.88
CA ARG A 313 -29.81 16.33 -2.98
C ARG A 313 -29.26 15.25 -3.91
N ASP A 314 -28.95 15.63 -5.15
CA ASP A 314 -28.35 14.75 -6.15
C ASP A 314 -26.99 14.19 -5.66
N PRO A 315 -26.81 12.86 -5.54
CA PRO A 315 -25.54 12.23 -5.16
C PRO A 315 -24.36 12.69 -6.03
N GLY A 316 -24.62 13.03 -7.29
CA GLY A 316 -23.60 13.53 -8.21
C GLY A 316 -23.02 14.88 -7.81
N LEU A 317 -23.81 15.76 -7.18
CA LEU A 317 -23.35 17.06 -6.69
C LEU A 317 -22.37 16.88 -5.53
N LEU A 318 -22.74 16.10 -4.50
CA LEU A 318 -21.90 15.86 -3.32
C LEU A 318 -20.56 15.22 -3.70
N THR A 319 -20.61 14.24 -4.61
CA THR A 319 -19.40 13.62 -5.18
C THR A 319 -18.52 14.64 -5.91
N ALA A 320 -19.12 15.55 -6.68
CA ALA A 320 -18.38 16.59 -7.39
C ALA A 320 -17.76 17.62 -6.44
N LEU A 321 -18.46 18.00 -5.36
CA LEU A 321 -17.96 18.91 -4.33
C LEU A 321 -16.71 18.33 -3.65
N GLY A 322 -16.73 17.04 -3.29
CA GLY A 322 -15.57 16.35 -2.75
C GLY A 322 -14.33 16.46 -3.66
N ARG A 323 -14.51 16.26 -4.98
CA ARG A 323 -13.42 16.39 -5.97
C ARG A 323 -12.90 17.81 -6.14
N VAL A 324 -13.77 18.83 -6.06
CA VAL A 324 -13.33 20.24 -6.06
C VAL A 324 -12.40 20.50 -4.90
N LEU A 325 -12.79 20.06 -3.69
CA LEU A 325 -12.02 20.26 -2.47
C LEU A 325 -10.70 19.48 -2.49
N GLU A 326 -10.74 18.20 -2.87
CA GLU A 326 -9.56 17.34 -3.00
C GLU A 326 -8.52 17.96 -3.95
N GLY A 327 -8.89 18.20 -5.21
CA GLY A 327 -7.96 18.72 -6.20
C GLY A 327 -7.50 20.15 -5.88
N GLY A 328 -8.41 21.00 -5.42
CA GLY A 328 -8.10 22.40 -5.12
C GLY A 328 -7.20 22.56 -3.90
N LEU A 329 -7.44 21.82 -2.82
CA LEU A 329 -6.62 21.91 -1.61
C LEU A 329 -5.22 21.32 -1.82
N ALA A 330 -5.08 20.22 -2.57
CA ALA A 330 -3.78 19.62 -2.87
C ALA A 330 -2.84 20.64 -3.54
N LYS A 331 -3.35 21.35 -4.54
CA LYS A 331 -2.60 22.42 -5.22
C LYS A 331 -2.39 23.67 -4.36
N LEU A 332 -3.38 24.04 -3.55
CA LEU A 332 -3.23 25.16 -2.64
C LEU A 332 -2.18 24.84 -1.57
N ALA A 333 -2.05 23.58 -1.13
CA ALA A 333 -1.00 23.16 -0.21
C ALA A 333 0.40 23.33 -0.81
N GLU A 334 0.58 23.07 -2.11
CA GLU A 334 1.83 23.32 -2.83
C GLU A 334 2.12 24.81 -3.03
N ALA A 335 1.09 25.62 -3.35
CA ALA A 335 1.27 27.00 -3.76
C ALA A 335 1.20 28.03 -2.62
N ASP A 336 0.32 27.83 -1.63
CA ASP A 336 0.16 28.67 -0.44
C ASP A 336 -0.29 27.81 0.77
N PRO A 337 0.68 27.24 1.53
CA PRO A 337 0.41 26.41 2.68
C PRO A 337 -0.46 27.07 3.76
N ALA A 338 -0.34 28.39 3.95
CA ALA A 338 -1.08 29.12 4.97
C ALA A 338 -2.56 29.28 4.58
N ALA A 339 -2.83 29.61 3.32
CA ALA A 339 -4.19 29.65 2.79
C ALA A 339 -4.87 28.28 2.80
N CYS A 340 -4.12 27.20 2.55
CA CYS A 340 -4.62 25.83 2.67
C CYS A 340 -4.96 25.49 4.13
N ALA A 341 -4.04 25.74 5.06
CA ALA A 341 -4.21 25.49 6.49
C ALA A 341 -5.45 26.19 7.08
N ALA A 342 -5.76 27.40 6.63
CA ALA A 342 -6.94 28.15 7.09
C ALA A 342 -8.29 27.52 6.68
N ARG A 343 -8.32 26.75 5.58
CA ARG A 343 -9.55 26.18 5.00
C ARG A 343 -9.79 24.73 5.38
N LEU A 344 -8.72 23.99 5.64
CA LEU A 344 -8.76 22.57 6.02
C LEU A 344 -9.82 22.23 7.08
N PRO A 345 -9.95 22.97 8.21
CA PRO A 345 -10.93 22.61 9.24
C PRO A 345 -12.35 22.64 8.70
N ARG A 346 -12.74 23.72 8.00
CA ARG A 346 -14.09 23.88 7.47
C ARG A 346 -14.40 22.85 6.38
N THR A 347 -13.41 22.52 5.55
CA THR A 347 -13.53 21.44 4.56
C THR A 347 -13.85 20.11 5.22
N VAL A 348 -13.09 19.73 6.26
CA VAL A 348 -13.33 18.45 6.96
C VAL A 348 -14.68 18.47 7.67
N HIS A 349 -15.06 19.57 8.31
CA HIS A 349 -16.40 19.73 8.92
C HIS A 349 -17.54 19.60 7.91
N ALA A 350 -17.36 20.03 6.66
CA ALA A 350 -18.36 19.88 5.61
C ALA A 350 -18.46 18.43 5.07
N LEU A 351 -17.32 17.71 5.02
CA LEU A 351 -17.25 16.35 4.49
C LEU A 351 -17.67 15.28 5.53
N VAL A 352 -17.33 15.43 6.80
CA VAL A 352 -17.62 14.41 7.84
C VAL A 352 -19.09 14.00 7.90
N PRO A 353 -20.08 14.92 7.87
CA PRO A 353 -21.50 14.55 7.83
C PRO A 353 -21.88 13.67 6.62
N GLN A 354 -21.18 13.81 5.49
CA GLN A 354 -21.44 13.05 4.28
C GLN A 354 -21.01 11.57 4.39
N LEU A 355 -20.20 11.21 5.39
CA LEU A 355 -19.90 9.80 5.71
C LEU A 355 -21.15 9.04 6.18
N ALA A 356 -22.14 9.73 6.76
CA ALA A 356 -23.42 9.15 7.17
C ALA A 356 -24.49 9.16 6.06
N ALA A 357 -24.22 9.72 4.88
CA ALA A 357 -25.20 9.86 3.80
C ALA A 357 -25.86 8.52 3.43
N GLU A 358 -27.14 8.49 3.07
CA GLU A 358 -27.86 7.24 2.76
C GLU A 358 -27.26 6.44 1.58
N GLN A 359 -26.58 7.13 0.67
CA GLN A 359 -26.07 6.57 -0.58
C GLN A 359 -24.61 6.12 -0.44
N ASP A 360 -24.34 4.84 -0.65
CA ASP A 360 -22.99 4.27 -0.53
C ASP A 360 -21.97 4.93 -1.46
N GLY A 361 -22.39 5.36 -2.65
CA GLY A 361 -21.53 6.10 -3.58
C GLY A 361 -21.03 7.44 -3.01
N VAL A 362 -21.88 8.14 -2.25
CA VAL A 362 -21.52 9.40 -1.58
C VAL A 362 -20.57 9.10 -0.42
N ARG A 363 -20.88 8.09 0.40
CA ARG A 363 -20.01 7.66 1.51
C ARG A 363 -18.60 7.33 1.02
N TYR A 364 -18.50 6.48 0.00
CA TYR A 364 -17.21 6.07 -0.56
C TYR A 364 -16.44 7.24 -1.19
N SER A 365 -17.12 8.12 -1.93
CA SER A 365 -16.46 9.30 -2.51
C SER A 365 -15.96 10.29 -1.45
N THR A 366 -16.73 10.47 -0.36
CA THR A 366 -16.35 11.32 0.77
C THR A 366 -15.16 10.73 1.51
N PHE A 367 -15.16 9.41 1.73
CA PHE A 367 -14.06 8.67 2.30
C PHE A 367 -12.76 8.87 1.51
N GLU A 368 -12.78 8.64 0.20
CA GLU A 368 -11.60 8.81 -0.66
C GLU A 368 -11.13 10.28 -0.65
N ALA A 369 -12.06 11.25 -0.73
CA ALA A 369 -11.71 12.66 -0.68
C ALA A 369 -11.06 13.06 0.66
N LEU A 370 -11.61 12.64 1.80
CA LEU A 370 -11.01 12.90 3.12
C LEU A 370 -9.62 12.28 3.23
N ARG A 371 -9.45 11.03 2.77
CA ARG A 371 -8.15 10.36 2.79
C ARG A 371 -7.13 11.06 1.91
N ALA A 372 -7.50 11.43 0.69
CA ALA A 372 -6.64 12.16 -0.23
C ALA A 372 -6.26 13.54 0.31
N ILE A 373 -7.19 14.28 0.92
CA ILE A 373 -6.90 15.55 1.58
C ILE A 373 -5.87 15.36 2.70
N ILE A 374 -6.04 14.32 3.53
CA ILE A 374 -5.10 14.02 4.61
C ILE A 374 -3.72 13.63 4.06
N THR A 375 -3.64 12.79 3.02
CA THR A 375 -2.37 12.29 2.51
C THR A 375 -1.60 13.33 1.68
N ASP A 376 -2.32 14.14 0.91
CA ASP A 376 -1.74 14.99 -0.13
C ASP A 376 -1.63 16.45 0.33
N CYS A 377 -2.51 16.93 1.22
CA CYS A 377 -2.50 18.34 1.65
C CYS A 377 -1.73 18.57 2.95
N LEU A 378 -1.59 17.58 3.83
CA LEU A 378 -0.86 17.74 5.09
C LEU A 378 0.65 17.61 4.85
N THR A 379 1.27 18.72 4.45
CA THR A 379 2.72 18.87 4.32
C THR A 379 3.33 19.47 5.60
N PRO A 380 4.66 19.41 5.79
CA PRO A 380 5.32 20.04 6.94
C PRO A 380 4.97 21.52 7.09
N ASP A 381 4.92 22.26 5.97
CA ASP A 381 4.60 23.70 5.95
C ASP A 381 3.13 23.97 6.30
N VAL A 382 2.20 23.15 5.77
CA VAL A 382 0.77 23.26 6.09
C VAL A 382 0.52 22.95 7.56
N ILE A 383 1.18 21.95 8.15
CA ILE A 383 1.06 21.67 9.59
C ILE A 383 1.64 22.80 10.44
N ALA A 384 2.81 23.33 10.06
CA ALA A 384 3.40 24.48 10.75
C ALA A 384 2.44 25.67 10.75
N ALA A 385 1.82 25.98 9.60
CA ALA A 385 0.80 27.01 9.51
C ALA A 385 -0.47 26.66 10.32
N ALA A 386 -0.96 25.43 10.25
CA ALA A 386 -2.18 24.99 10.95
C ALA A 386 -2.05 24.99 12.48
N LYS A 387 -0.81 24.89 13.02
CA LYS A 387 -0.53 25.04 14.46
C LYS A 387 -0.69 26.49 14.94
N VAL A 388 -0.46 27.47 14.07
CA VAL A 388 -0.52 28.90 14.41
C VAL A 388 -1.89 29.50 14.07
N THR A 389 -2.47 29.11 12.94
CA THR A 389 -3.78 29.59 12.48
C THR A 389 -4.86 29.19 13.46
N ARG A 390 -5.61 30.17 13.98
CA ARG A 390 -6.76 29.95 14.87
C ARG A 390 -8.05 30.38 14.16
N GLY A 391 -9.11 29.60 14.35
CA GLY A 391 -10.43 29.96 13.82
C GLY A 391 -10.98 31.22 14.50
N SER A 392 -11.59 32.11 13.73
CA SER A 392 -12.48 33.13 14.29
C SER A 392 -13.73 32.41 14.81
N ALA A 393 -13.82 32.22 16.13
CA ALA A 393 -15.06 31.79 16.74
C ALA A 393 -16.09 32.91 16.55
N ALA A 394 -17.13 32.64 15.75
CA ALA A 394 -18.28 33.52 15.66
C ALA A 394 -18.92 33.62 17.06
N GLY A 395 -18.67 34.72 17.77
CA GLY A 395 -19.41 35.06 18.99
C GLY A 395 -18.60 35.39 20.26
N ALA A 396 -17.27 35.34 20.29
CA ALA A 396 -16.50 35.78 21.47
C ALA A 396 -15.46 36.83 21.07
N GLY A 397 -15.64 38.06 21.57
CA GLY A 397 -14.79 39.23 21.35
C GLY A 397 -13.40 39.17 21.98
N ALA A 398 -12.74 38.00 21.98
CA ALA A 398 -11.35 37.84 22.37
C ALA A 398 -10.57 37.28 21.18
N ALA A 399 -9.92 38.16 20.42
CA ALA A 399 -9.00 37.78 19.36
C ALA A 399 -7.92 36.85 19.95
N GLY A 400 -8.01 35.56 19.63
CA GLY A 400 -6.94 34.59 19.91
C GLY A 400 -7.27 33.40 20.80
N SER A 401 -8.48 33.19 21.34
CA SER A 401 -8.74 32.03 22.24
C SER A 401 -9.28 30.75 21.58
N GLY A 402 -9.57 30.76 20.27
CA GLY A 402 -10.14 29.61 19.56
C GLY A 402 -9.14 28.45 19.36
N PRO A 403 -9.64 27.20 19.13
CA PRO A 403 -8.78 26.08 18.79
C PRO A 403 -7.98 26.38 17.52
N THR A 404 -6.78 25.82 17.44
CA THR A 404 -5.95 25.89 16.23
C THR A 404 -6.65 25.17 15.08
N ALA A 405 -6.32 25.52 13.85
CA ALA A 405 -6.84 24.85 12.67
C ALA A 405 -6.57 23.33 12.73
N LEU A 406 -5.37 22.94 13.17
CA LEU A 406 -5.03 21.53 13.36
C LEU A 406 -5.93 20.85 14.40
N ALA A 407 -6.15 21.46 15.56
CA ALA A 407 -7.01 20.89 16.59
C ALA A 407 -8.46 20.77 16.12
N SER A 408 -8.96 21.76 15.39
CA SER A 408 -10.32 21.74 14.81
C SER A 408 -10.48 20.65 13.74
N LEU A 409 -9.47 20.45 12.89
CA LEU A 409 -9.44 19.36 11.91
C LEU A 409 -9.46 17.99 12.60
N VAL A 410 -8.62 17.79 13.61
CA VAL A 410 -8.56 16.51 14.33
C VAL A 410 -9.88 16.24 15.07
N ALA A 411 -10.45 17.26 15.72
CA ALA A 411 -11.74 17.13 16.38
C ALA A 411 -12.87 16.80 15.39
N ALA A 412 -12.84 17.36 14.18
CA ALA A 412 -13.81 17.03 13.14
C ALA A 412 -13.73 15.55 12.73
N VAL A 413 -12.52 15.03 12.47
CA VAL A 413 -12.34 13.59 12.15
C VAL A 413 -12.70 12.71 13.33
N ALA A 414 -12.35 13.09 14.55
CA ALA A 414 -12.73 12.36 15.76
C ALA A 414 -14.26 12.31 15.96
N SER A 415 -14.98 13.36 15.58
CA SER A 415 -16.45 13.35 15.64
C SER A 415 -17.07 12.26 14.75
N ALA A 416 -16.40 11.85 13.67
CA ALA A 416 -16.84 10.75 12.79
C ALA A 416 -16.74 9.36 13.46
N LEU A 417 -16.09 9.26 14.62
CA LEU A 417 -16.00 8.04 15.44
C LEU A 417 -17.05 8.00 16.56
N SER A 418 -17.92 9.01 16.65
CA SER A 418 -19.03 8.99 17.62
C SER A 418 -20.14 8.00 17.21
N ALA A 419 -21.00 7.64 18.15
CA ALA A 419 -22.08 6.67 17.95
C ALA A 419 -23.05 7.04 16.81
N GLN A 420 -23.22 8.34 16.51
CA GLN A 420 -24.08 8.78 15.41
C GLN A 420 -23.56 8.36 14.02
N TYR A 421 -22.28 8.04 13.90
CA TYR A 421 -21.62 7.60 12.66
C TYR A 421 -21.30 6.10 12.66
N GLN A 422 -21.90 5.31 13.56
CA GLN A 422 -21.56 3.91 13.75
C GLN A 422 -21.69 3.06 12.47
N ASP A 423 -22.68 3.35 11.62
CA ASP A 423 -22.83 2.71 10.31
C ASP A 423 -21.70 3.06 9.32
N ALA A 424 -21.05 4.20 9.52
CA ALA A 424 -19.98 4.72 8.67
C ALA A 424 -18.57 4.39 9.19
N TRP A 425 -18.44 3.71 10.34
CA TRP A 425 -17.13 3.38 10.95
C TRP A 425 -16.22 2.55 10.04
N GLY A 426 -16.79 1.73 9.14
CA GLY A 426 -16.02 1.02 8.12
C GLY A 426 -15.20 1.95 7.20
N MET A 427 -15.59 3.22 7.07
CA MET A 427 -14.86 4.25 6.33
C MET A 427 -14.21 5.31 7.23
N ALA A 428 -14.80 5.64 8.38
CA ALA A 428 -14.26 6.64 9.29
C ALA A 428 -12.97 6.17 10.01
N LEU A 429 -12.87 4.88 10.37
CA LEU A 429 -11.69 4.32 11.04
C LEU A 429 -10.43 4.39 10.16
N PRO A 430 -10.45 3.98 8.87
CA PRO A 430 -9.29 4.15 8.00
C PRO A 430 -8.89 5.61 7.74
N VAL A 431 -9.84 6.56 7.71
CA VAL A 431 -9.54 8.01 7.62
C VAL A 431 -8.80 8.48 8.86
N SER A 432 -9.26 8.03 10.05
CA SER A 432 -8.61 8.33 11.32
C SER A 432 -7.20 7.74 11.38
N GLY A 433 -7.02 6.50 10.91
CA GLY A 433 -5.70 5.87 10.79
C GLY A 433 -4.74 6.66 9.89
N ALA A 434 -5.20 7.08 8.71
CA ALA A 434 -4.40 7.89 7.80
C ALA A 434 -3.99 9.24 8.41
N LEU A 435 -4.89 9.88 9.16
CA LEU A 435 -4.59 11.14 9.85
C LEU A 435 -3.55 10.92 10.96
N ILE A 436 -3.70 9.88 11.77
CA ILE A 436 -2.75 9.55 12.84
C ILE A 436 -1.36 9.26 12.26
N GLU A 437 -1.28 8.47 11.18
CA GLU A 437 -0.01 8.20 10.50
C GLU A 437 0.66 9.49 10.02
N LYS A 438 -0.10 10.38 9.38
CA LYS A 438 0.42 11.70 8.96
C LYS A 438 0.83 12.60 10.10
N LEU A 439 0.10 12.64 11.21
CA LEU A 439 0.51 13.39 12.39
C LEU A 439 1.79 12.84 13.02
N GLY A 440 1.98 11.52 13.00
CA GLY A 440 3.20 10.84 13.44
C GLY A 440 4.41 11.19 12.57
N GLU A 441 4.27 11.06 11.25
CA GLU A 441 5.31 11.41 10.25
C GLU A 441 5.78 12.87 10.38
N LEU A 442 4.85 13.78 10.69
CA LEU A 442 5.10 15.23 10.72
C LEU A 442 5.41 15.76 12.13
N GLY A 443 5.60 14.89 13.13
CA GLY A 443 5.96 15.29 14.49
C GLY A 443 4.89 16.11 15.22
N ALA A 444 3.61 15.86 14.94
CA ALA A 444 2.46 16.52 15.56
C ALA A 444 1.63 15.56 16.43
N GLN A 445 2.33 14.66 17.15
CA GLN A 445 1.73 13.53 17.87
C GLN A 445 0.71 13.95 18.94
N GLU A 446 0.96 15.08 19.63
CA GLU A 446 0.06 15.62 20.66
C GLU A 446 -1.34 15.96 20.12
N ALA A 447 -1.44 16.33 18.84
CA ALA A 447 -2.71 16.69 18.23
C ALA A 447 -3.63 15.47 18.05
N ALA A 448 -3.09 14.24 18.06
CA ALA A 448 -3.85 13.01 17.84
C ALA A 448 -4.70 12.56 19.05
N ALA A 449 -4.59 13.22 20.21
CA ALA A 449 -5.25 12.81 21.45
C ALA A 449 -6.77 12.55 21.31
N PRO A 450 -7.58 13.41 20.67
CA PRO A 450 -9.02 13.16 20.52
C PRO A 450 -9.35 11.89 19.73
N LEU A 451 -8.53 11.56 18.73
CA LEU A 451 -8.71 10.32 17.95
C LEU A 451 -8.38 9.10 18.78
N LEU A 452 -7.31 9.15 19.58
CA LEU A 452 -6.90 8.06 20.46
C LEU A 452 -7.97 7.80 21.54
N GLU A 453 -8.55 8.84 22.14
CA GLU A 453 -9.64 8.70 23.12
C GLU A 453 -10.86 8.00 22.50
N CYS A 454 -11.30 8.43 21.32
CA CYS A 454 -12.41 7.78 20.62
C CYS A 454 -12.10 6.33 20.24
N LEU A 455 -10.91 6.04 19.72
CA LEU A 455 -10.50 4.68 19.38
C LEU A 455 -10.44 3.78 20.62
N GLY A 456 -9.90 4.29 21.73
CA GLY A 456 -9.84 3.56 23.00
C GLY A 456 -11.22 3.22 23.55
N ALA A 457 -12.19 4.13 23.44
CA ALA A 457 -13.58 3.89 23.83
C ALA A 457 -14.25 2.81 22.96
N ILE A 458 -13.98 2.80 21.64
CA ILE A 458 -14.53 1.79 20.72
C ILE A 458 -13.96 0.40 21.02
N VAL A 459 -12.64 0.31 21.24
CA VAL A 459 -11.98 -0.98 21.56
C VAL A 459 -12.45 -1.50 22.90
N ALA A 460 -12.48 -0.67 23.95
CA ALA A 460 -12.99 -1.06 25.27
C ALA A 460 -14.44 -1.59 25.20
N GLY A 461 -15.34 -0.85 24.55
CA GLY A 461 -16.73 -1.29 24.39
C GLY A 461 -16.91 -2.56 23.53
N SER A 462 -15.93 -2.91 22.68
CA SER A 462 -15.95 -4.16 21.93
C SER A 462 -15.59 -5.38 22.78
N GLU A 463 -14.71 -5.21 23.77
CA GLU A 463 -14.37 -6.27 24.72
C GLU A 463 -15.50 -6.53 25.72
N ASP A 464 -16.13 -5.46 26.22
CA ASP A 464 -17.31 -5.58 27.09
C ASP A 464 -18.44 -6.35 26.37
N ALA A 465 -18.69 -6.00 25.11
CA ALA A 465 -19.66 -6.71 24.28
C ALA A 465 -19.28 -8.18 24.05
N ALA A 466 -17.98 -8.50 23.93
CA ALA A 466 -17.51 -9.88 23.79
C ALA A 466 -17.65 -10.68 25.10
N ALA A 467 -17.50 -10.02 26.26
CA ALA A 467 -17.64 -10.64 27.57
C ALA A 467 -19.11 -10.92 27.96
N GLU A 468 -20.05 -10.14 27.45
CA GLU A 468 -21.50 -10.28 27.71
C GLU A 468 -22.21 -11.29 26.79
N MET A 469 -21.57 -11.73 25.70
CA MET A 469 -22.17 -12.70 24.76
C MET A 469 -22.17 -14.13 25.35
N PRO A 470 -23.34 -14.78 25.54
CA PRO A 470 -23.38 -16.17 26.00
C PRO A 470 -22.81 -17.12 24.93
N GLU A 471 -21.95 -18.06 25.34
CA GLU A 471 -21.27 -19.04 24.47
C GLU A 471 -22.23 -19.95 23.65
N SER A 472 -23.55 -19.92 23.94
CA SER A 472 -24.55 -20.80 23.33
C SER A 472 -25.45 -20.15 22.27
N GLY A 473 -25.16 -18.93 21.81
CA GLY A 473 -26.01 -18.18 20.87
C GLY A 473 -25.58 -18.21 19.39
N ALA A 474 -24.89 -19.25 18.93
CA ALA A 474 -24.49 -19.40 17.52
C ALA A 474 -25.64 -19.91 16.63
N ASP A 475 -26.86 -19.39 16.81
CA ASP A 475 -27.97 -19.68 15.92
C ASP A 475 -28.00 -18.67 14.76
N ASP A 476 -28.03 -19.26 13.58
CA ASP A 476 -28.08 -18.74 12.22
C ASP A 476 -29.33 -17.86 11.97
N ASP A 477 -29.37 -16.67 12.57
CA ASP A 477 -30.23 -15.59 12.08
C ASP A 477 -29.34 -14.40 11.68
N GLY A 478 -29.58 -13.86 10.49
CA GLY A 478 -28.77 -12.83 9.83
C GLY A 478 -28.81 -11.44 10.50
N GLY A 479 -28.99 -11.40 11.82
CA GLY A 479 -28.96 -10.22 12.66
C GLY A 479 -27.53 -9.68 12.80
N ARG A 480 -27.32 -8.45 12.34
CA ARG A 480 -26.10 -7.66 12.56
C ARG A 480 -25.83 -7.60 14.07
N GLY A 481 -24.80 -8.31 14.56
CA GLY A 481 -24.37 -8.23 15.97
C GLY A 481 -24.04 -6.79 16.39
N PRO A 482 -23.83 -6.51 17.68
CA PRO A 482 -23.52 -5.16 18.16
C PRO A 482 -22.35 -4.59 17.35
N ALA A 483 -22.50 -3.39 16.79
CA ALA A 483 -21.51 -2.90 15.83
C ALA A 483 -20.12 -2.65 16.45
N ALA A 484 -20.02 -2.58 17.79
CA ALA A 484 -18.75 -2.66 18.52
C ALA A 484 -17.99 -3.97 18.26
N ALA A 485 -18.68 -5.13 18.23
CA ALA A 485 -18.07 -6.41 17.87
C ALA A 485 -17.73 -6.49 16.37
N THR A 486 -18.49 -5.81 15.52
CA THR A 486 -18.26 -5.80 14.05
C THR A 486 -17.03 -4.98 13.67
N TYR A 487 -16.82 -3.83 14.33
CA TYR A 487 -15.73 -2.90 14.01
C TYR A 487 -14.56 -2.94 15.00
N GLY A 488 -14.65 -3.69 16.09
CA GLY A 488 -13.60 -3.81 17.12
C GLY A 488 -12.24 -4.18 16.53
N SER A 489 -12.18 -5.20 15.66
CA SER A 489 -10.94 -5.60 14.99
C SER A 489 -10.33 -4.51 14.10
N VAL A 490 -11.17 -3.69 13.45
CA VAL A 490 -10.72 -2.57 12.61
C VAL A 490 -10.22 -1.41 13.48
N ALA A 491 -10.89 -1.16 14.60
CA ALA A 491 -10.47 -0.16 15.59
C ALA A 491 -9.14 -0.56 16.25
N GLU A 492 -8.98 -1.82 16.64
CA GLU A 492 -7.71 -2.39 17.13
C GLU A 492 -6.59 -2.24 16.09
N ALA A 493 -6.86 -2.55 14.82
CA ALA A 493 -5.87 -2.39 13.75
C ALA A 493 -5.47 -0.91 13.55
N THR A 494 -6.44 0.00 13.65
CA THR A 494 -6.23 1.45 13.55
C THR A 494 -5.40 1.97 14.73
N LEU A 495 -5.73 1.55 15.95
CA LEU A 495 -4.96 1.86 17.16
C LEU A 495 -3.55 1.23 17.11
N GLY A 496 -3.44 0.04 16.52
CA GLY A 496 -2.16 -0.58 16.21
C GLY A 496 -1.31 0.25 15.24
N SER A 497 -1.93 0.92 14.25
CA SER A 497 -1.23 1.89 13.41
C SER A 497 -0.82 3.14 14.18
N ALA A 498 -1.67 3.60 15.10
CA ALA A 498 -1.34 4.70 15.99
C ALA A 498 -0.11 4.42 16.86
N ILE A 499 -0.03 3.23 17.46
CA ILE A 499 1.14 2.80 18.25
C ILE A 499 2.42 2.80 17.41
N ARG A 500 2.33 2.39 16.13
CA ARG A 500 3.49 2.37 15.21
C ARG A 500 3.91 3.77 14.76
N ALA A 501 2.97 4.67 14.52
CA ALA A 501 3.22 5.99 13.97
C ALA A 501 3.60 7.03 15.04
N LEU A 502 2.91 7.02 16.18
CA LEU A 502 3.11 7.97 17.27
C LEU A 502 4.11 7.44 18.32
N GLY A 503 4.25 6.12 18.43
CA GLY A 503 5.04 5.46 19.46
C GLY A 503 4.24 5.21 20.75
N PRO A 504 4.67 4.23 21.58
CA PRO A 504 3.95 3.82 22.78
C PRO A 504 3.85 4.91 23.85
N ALA A 505 4.84 5.81 23.95
CA ALA A 505 4.85 6.86 24.96
C ALA A 505 3.73 7.88 24.75
N ALA A 506 3.55 8.36 23.51
CA ALA A 506 2.50 9.32 23.16
C ALA A 506 1.10 8.70 23.33
N VAL A 507 0.93 7.43 22.94
CA VAL A 507 -0.35 6.73 23.09
C VAL A 507 -0.69 6.52 24.57
N LEU A 508 0.26 6.07 25.39
CA LEU A 508 0.05 5.82 26.82
C LEU A 508 -0.15 7.10 27.65
N GLN A 509 0.31 8.25 27.16
CA GLN A 509 0.02 9.54 27.78
C GLN A 509 -1.47 9.91 27.69
N VAL A 510 -2.12 9.56 26.57
CA VAL A 510 -3.56 9.83 26.35
C VAL A 510 -4.42 8.69 26.88
N LEU A 511 -3.99 7.43 26.65
CA LEU A 511 -4.65 6.22 27.10
C LEU A 511 -3.79 5.51 28.16
N PRO A 512 -3.76 6.00 29.42
CA PRO A 512 -3.00 5.34 30.48
C PRO A 512 -3.56 3.95 30.78
N LEU A 513 -2.68 3.00 31.12
CA LEU A 513 -3.07 1.62 31.44
C LEU A 513 -4.01 1.51 32.65
N GLN A 514 -3.88 2.43 33.62
CA GLN A 514 -4.69 2.50 34.84
C GLN A 514 -4.78 1.18 35.64
N ILE A 515 -3.76 0.32 35.54
CA ILE A 515 -3.76 -1.01 36.18
C ILE A 515 -3.75 -0.89 37.71
N LYS A 516 -3.02 0.08 38.28
CA LYS A 516 -2.93 0.24 39.74
C LYS A 516 -4.26 0.73 40.31
N GLU A 517 -4.86 1.70 39.62
CA GLU A 517 -6.14 2.30 39.93
C GLU A 517 -7.27 1.29 39.80
N GLY A 518 -7.21 0.42 38.77
CA GLY A 518 -8.13 -0.69 38.59
C GLY A 518 -8.03 -1.77 39.66
N LEU A 519 -6.82 -2.12 40.10
CA LEU A 519 -6.64 -3.02 41.25
C LEU A 519 -7.14 -2.41 42.57
N ALA A 520 -7.16 -1.08 42.68
CA ALA A 520 -7.72 -0.35 43.81
C ALA A 520 -9.24 -0.09 43.71
N GLY A 521 -9.87 -0.43 42.57
CA GLY A 521 -11.29 -0.17 42.31
C GLY A 521 -11.64 1.30 42.05
N THR A 522 -10.64 2.12 41.74
CA THR A 522 -10.78 3.58 41.54
C THR A 522 -10.91 4.00 40.07
N ALA A 523 -10.53 3.14 39.14
CA ALA A 523 -10.68 3.32 37.70
C ALA A 523 -10.84 1.96 37.00
N GLU A 524 -11.12 1.95 35.71
CA GLU A 524 -11.16 0.73 34.92
C GLU A 524 -9.78 0.43 34.29
N PRO A 525 -9.20 -0.77 34.51
CA PRO A 525 -7.87 -1.07 33.99
C PRO A 525 -7.92 -1.43 32.50
N ARG A 526 -7.16 -0.71 31.67
CA ARG A 526 -7.05 -0.94 30.21
C ARG A 526 -6.06 -2.06 29.87
N THR A 527 -6.31 -3.26 30.40
CA THR A 527 -5.42 -4.44 30.22
C THR A 527 -5.31 -4.89 28.76
N TRP A 528 -6.34 -4.63 27.96
CA TRP A 528 -6.42 -4.89 26.52
C TRP A 528 -5.37 -4.16 25.68
N LEU A 529 -4.78 -3.10 26.22
CA LEU A 529 -3.70 -2.40 25.55
C LEU A 529 -2.39 -3.21 25.58
N LEU A 530 -2.21 -4.15 26.53
CA LEU A 530 -0.98 -4.96 26.64
C LEU A 530 -0.77 -5.88 25.41
N PRO A 531 -1.76 -6.68 24.96
CA PRO A 531 -1.65 -7.41 23.69
C PRO A 531 -1.35 -6.51 22.48
N LEU A 532 -1.98 -5.32 22.39
CA LEU A 532 -1.75 -4.38 21.30
C LEU A 532 -0.32 -3.82 21.32
N LEU A 533 0.20 -3.47 22.50
CA LEU A 533 1.59 -3.05 22.67
C LEU A 533 2.55 -4.17 22.24
N ARG A 534 2.29 -5.41 22.66
CA ARG A 534 3.10 -6.58 22.27
C ARG A 534 3.13 -6.80 20.77
N ARG A 535 2.04 -6.54 20.04
CA ARG A 535 1.94 -6.78 18.59
C ARG A 535 2.43 -5.62 17.73
N HIS A 536 2.30 -4.38 18.22
CA HIS A 536 2.43 -3.20 17.37
C HIS A 536 3.59 -2.26 17.75
N VAL A 537 4.18 -2.40 18.93
CA VAL A 537 5.36 -1.59 19.29
C VAL A 537 6.57 -2.03 18.46
N ARG A 538 7.07 -1.11 17.63
CA ARG A 538 8.33 -1.26 16.90
C ARG A 538 9.00 0.10 16.81
N HIS A 539 10.33 0.13 16.70
CA HIS A 539 11.06 1.39 16.53
C HIS A 539 10.77 2.41 17.66
N ALA A 540 10.72 1.92 18.90
CA ALA A 540 10.44 2.71 20.09
C ALA A 540 11.69 2.81 20.98
N PRO A 541 11.79 3.84 21.86
CA PRO A 541 12.88 3.90 22.83
C PRO A 541 12.71 2.80 23.89
N LEU A 542 13.69 1.89 23.97
CA LEU A 542 13.77 0.83 24.96
C LEU A 542 13.80 1.40 26.39
N GLY A 543 14.42 2.56 26.58
CA GLY A 543 14.46 3.25 27.87
C GLY A 543 13.06 3.55 28.44
N PHE A 544 12.04 3.71 27.60
CA PHE A 544 10.66 3.90 28.05
C PHE A 544 10.12 2.67 28.80
N TRP A 545 10.37 1.45 28.28
CA TRP A 545 9.91 0.23 28.94
C TRP A 545 10.52 0.08 30.34
N PHE A 546 11.81 0.39 30.49
CA PHE A 546 12.50 0.30 31.78
C PHE A 546 12.09 1.38 32.78
N LYS A 547 11.66 2.56 32.31
CA LYS A 547 11.24 3.67 33.18
C LYS A 547 9.78 3.57 33.61
N GLU A 548 8.88 3.16 32.72
CA GLU A 548 7.43 3.18 32.97
C GLU A 548 6.87 1.78 33.25
N LEU A 549 7.20 0.79 32.41
CA LEU A 549 6.56 -0.53 32.45
C LEU A 549 7.23 -1.49 33.44
N LEU A 550 8.55 -1.45 33.57
CA LEU A 550 9.27 -2.31 34.52
C LEU A 550 8.90 -2.02 35.98
N PRO A 551 8.86 -0.75 36.47
CA PRO A 551 8.44 -0.47 37.84
C PRO A 551 6.99 -0.90 38.10
N LEU A 552 6.11 -0.79 37.10
CA LEU A 552 4.75 -1.31 37.17
C LEU A 552 4.73 -2.84 37.32
N ALA A 553 5.52 -3.57 36.53
CA ALA A 553 5.65 -5.02 36.65
C ALA A 553 6.19 -5.45 38.02
N GLN A 554 7.19 -4.73 38.55
CA GLN A 554 7.75 -4.99 39.89
C GLN A 554 6.74 -4.75 41.02
N ASP A 555 5.95 -3.67 40.95
CA ASP A 555 4.87 -3.41 41.91
C ASP A 555 3.79 -4.51 41.87
N LEU A 556 3.39 -4.95 40.66
CA LEU A 556 2.45 -6.06 40.50
C LEU A 556 3.00 -7.38 41.06
N GLY A 557 4.28 -7.67 40.84
CA GLY A 557 4.96 -8.84 41.42
C GLY A 557 5.01 -8.78 42.96
N ALA A 558 5.31 -7.62 43.53
CA ALA A 558 5.32 -7.42 44.99
C ALA A 558 3.91 -7.59 45.59
N ARG A 559 2.88 -7.05 44.94
CA ARG A 559 1.48 -7.24 45.34
C ARG A 559 1.05 -8.70 45.24
N ALA A 560 1.42 -9.40 44.16
CA ALA A 560 1.14 -10.82 44.00
C ALA A 560 1.73 -11.63 45.17
N ALA A 561 2.99 -11.38 45.53
CA ALA A 561 3.64 -12.03 46.67
C ALA A 561 2.95 -11.71 48.01
N ALA A 562 2.55 -10.45 48.22
CA ALA A 562 1.83 -10.05 49.44
C ALA A 562 0.46 -10.72 49.56
N PHE A 563 -0.31 -10.80 48.48
CA PHE A 563 -1.61 -11.49 48.47
C PHE A 563 -1.46 -13.01 48.63
N SER A 564 -0.42 -13.62 48.04
CA SER A 564 -0.11 -15.03 48.28
C SER A 564 0.25 -15.32 49.74
N ALA A 565 0.91 -14.39 50.43
CA ALA A 565 1.26 -14.52 51.84
C ALA A 565 0.05 -14.30 52.78
N ALA A 566 -0.91 -13.46 52.40
CA ALA A 566 -2.09 -13.17 53.21
C ALA A 566 -3.07 -14.36 53.36
N GLY A 567 -3.08 -15.29 52.41
CA GLY A 567 -3.94 -16.47 52.41
C GLY A 567 -5.43 -16.16 52.17
N GLY A 568 -6.20 -17.19 51.79
CA GLY A 568 -7.64 -17.09 51.51
C GLY A 568 -7.99 -17.02 50.01
N THR A 569 -9.23 -17.36 49.67
CA THR A 569 -9.69 -17.53 48.28
C THR A 569 -9.68 -16.22 47.49
N ALA A 570 -10.16 -15.11 48.08
CA ALA A 570 -10.16 -13.80 47.43
C ALA A 570 -8.73 -13.25 47.19
N ALA A 571 -7.82 -13.45 48.17
CA ALA A 571 -6.42 -13.06 48.05
C ALA A 571 -5.69 -13.90 46.99
N ALA A 572 -5.98 -15.22 46.90
CA ALA A 572 -5.42 -16.09 45.87
C ALA A 572 -5.84 -15.64 44.45
N THR A 573 -7.11 -15.28 44.24
CA THR A 573 -7.58 -14.74 42.95
C THR A 573 -6.88 -13.43 42.59
N MET A 574 -6.70 -12.52 43.56
CA MET A 574 -6.01 -11.25 43.32
C MET A 574 -4.51 -11.44 43.05
N ALA A 575 -3.87 -12.39 43.75
CA ALA A 575 -2.49 -12.79 43.52
C ALA A 575 -2.30 -13.32 42.10
N LEU A 576 -3.22 -14.19 41.63
CA LEU A 576 -3.20 -14.72 40.27
C LEU A 576 -3.36 -13.59 39.23
N LYS A 577 -4.33 -12.68 39.43
CA LYS A 577 -4.52 -11.52 38.54
C LYS A 577 -3.27 -10.65 38.44
N CYS A 578 -2.68 -10.26 39.57
CA CYS A 578 -1.45 -9.46 39.60
C CYS A 578 -0.29 -10.18 38.91
N ARG A 579 -0.16 -11.50 39.12
CA ARG A 579 0.90 -12.31 38.51
C ARG A 579 0.74 -12.42 36.99
N THR A 580 -0.49 -12.62 36.51
CA THR A 580 -0.77 -12.68 35.07
C THR A 580 -0.46 -11.34 34.39
N LEU A 581 -0.85 -10.23 35.00
CA LEU A 581 -0.57 -8.88 34.47
C LEU A 581 0.93 -8.57 34.46
N GLU A 582 1.65 -8.93 35.53
CA GLU A 582 3.11 -8.84 35.58
C GLU A 582 3.73 -9.57 34.39
N LEU A 583 3.34 -10.83 34.16
CA LEU A 583 3.86 -11.62 33.04
C LEU A 583 3.51 -10.98 31.70
N GLN A 584 2.28 -10.49 31.49
CA GLN A 584 1.88 -9.83 30.24
C GLN A 584 2.75 -8.60 29.93
N ILE A 585 3.13 -7.81 30.94
CA ILE A 585 4.05 -6.68 30.77
C ILE A 585 5.45 -7.17 30.35
N TRP A 586 5.96 -8.24 30.96
CA TRP A 586 7.22 -8.86 30.55
C TRP A 586 7.18 -9.41 29.12
N HIS A 587 6.04 -9.96 28.68
CA HIS A 587 5.85 -10.40 27.29
C HIS A 587 5.82 -9.26 26.27
N CYS A 588 5.70 -7.99 26.70
CA CYS A 588 5.86 -6.83 25.83
C CYS A 588 7.35 -6.50 25.58
N LEU A 589 8.28 -6.92 26.44
CA LEU A 589 9.72 -6.58 26.31
C LEU A 589 10.31 -6.91 24.92
N PRO A 590 10.03 -8.08 24.31
CA PRO A 590 10.50 -8.36 22.95
C PRO A 590 10.00 -7.35 21.91
N ALA A 591 8.81 -6.77 22.07
CA ALA A 591 8.31 -5.76 21.13
C ALA A 591 9.11 -4.44 21.29
N PHE A 592 9.39 -4.02 22.52
CA PHE A 592 10.14 -2.79 22.80
C PHE A 592 11.61 -2.85 22.40
N ILE A 593 12.23 -4.02 22.40
CA ILE A 593 13.61 -4.18 21.89
C ILE A 593 13.67 -4.26 20.36
N SER A 594 12.52 -4.48 19.69
CA SER A 594 12.43 -4.59 18.24
C SER A 594 12.75 -3.26 17.57
N TRP A 595 13.87 -3.19 16.85
CA TRP A 595 14.36 -1.98 16.19
C TRP A 595 14.52 -0.78 17.14
N ALA A 596 14.89 -1.03 18.41
CA ALA A 596 14.98 0.02 19.43
C ALA A 596 15.97 1.14 19.05
N THR A 597 15.52 2.39 19.17
CA THR A 597 16.26 3.59 18.73
C THR A 597 17.41 3.98 19.66
N ASP A 598 17.30 3.66 20.96
CA ASP A 598 18.24 4.04 22.02
C ASP A 598 18.96 2.83 22.64
N LEU A 599 18.87 1.65 22.01
CA LEU A 599 19.51 0.42 22.50
C LEU A 599 20.99 0.63 22.86
N PRO A 600 21.84 1.28 22.04
CA PRO A 600 23.26 1.45 22.38
C PRO A 600 23.48 2.27 23.66
N ASN A 601 22.61 3.24 23.91
CA ASN A 601 22.74 4.18 25.02
C ASN A 601 22.21 3.60 26.33
N VAL A 602 21.17 2.76 26.26
CA VAL A 602 20.45 2.26 27.43
C VAL A 602 20.97 0.90 27.88
N TYR A 603 21.46 0.06 26.97
CA TYR A 603 21.74 -1.36 27.24
C TYR A 603 22.65 -1.62 28.45
N ASP A 604 23.76 -0.88 28.58
CA ASP A 604 24.70 -1.08 29.70
C ASP A 604 24.06 -0.85 31.08
N THR A 605 23.13 0.10 31.17
CA THR A 605 22.40 0.38 32.42
C THR A 605 21.36 -0.69 32.75
N VAL A 606 20.70 -1.25 31.73
CA VAL A 606 19.56 -2.15 31.92
C VAL A 606 19.92 -3.64 31.93
N VAL A 607 21.06 -4.01 31.33
CA VAL A 607 21.45 -5.41 31.14
C VAL A 607 21.65 -6.15 32.48
N LYS A 608 22.14 -5.44 33.50
CA LYS A 608 22.30 -5.99 34.86
C LYS A 608 20.96 -6.33 35.50
N THR A 609 19.96 -5.49 35.28
CA THR A 609 18.58 -5.72 35.74
C THR A 609 17.96 -6.92 35.04
N LEU A 610 18.13 -7.04 33.72
CA LEU A 610 17.69 -8.21 32.96
C LEU A 610 18.38 -9.50 33.42
N ALA A 611 19.70 -9.45 33.64
CA ALA A 611 20.45 -10.61 34.11
C ALA A 611 20.05 -11.04 35.53
N ALA A 612 19.77 -10.08 36.42
CA ALA A 612 19.25 -10.36 37.75
C ALA A 612 17.85 -10.97 37.70
N ALA A 613 16.95 -10.45 36.86
CA ALA A 613 15.63 -11.03 36.65
C ALA A 613 15.74 -12.46 36.11
N PHE A 614 16.60 -12.69 35.12
CA PHE A 614 16.85 -14.03 34.58
C PHE A 614 17.34 -15.00 35.66
N ASN A 615 18.39 -14.65 36.42
CA ASN A 615 18.94 -15.58 37.42
C ASN A 615 17.98 -15.92 38.57
N ASN A 616 17.10 -14.98 38.95
CA ASN A 616 16.21 -15.16 40.10
C ASN A 616 14.84 -15.72 39.73
N ARG A 617 14.43 -15.64 38.46
CA ARG A 617 13.05 -15.90 38.03
C ARG A 617 12.95 -16.74 36.75
N PRO A 618 12.72 -18.06 36.87
CA PRO A 618 12.62 -18.94 35.70
C PRO A 618 11.41 -18.64 34.82
N ASP A 619 10.33 -18.08 35.38
CA ASP A 619 9.13 -17.68 34.65
C ASP A 619 9.39 -16.53 33.66
N LEU A 620 10.44 -15.74 33.86
CA LEU A 620 10.83 -14.63 32.98
C LEU A 620 11.82 -15.04 31.88
N HIS A 621 12.30 -16.29 31.89
CA HIS A 621 13.27 -16.75 30.90
C HIS A 621 12.75 -16.64 29.45
N PRO A 622 11.51 -17.05 29.11
CA PRO A 622 11.02 -16.97 27.73
C PRO A 622 11.02 -15.54 27.14
N PRO A 623 10.40 -14.51 27.77
CA PRO A 623 10.39 -13.15 27.20
C PRO A 623 11.80 -12.53 27.14
N ILE A 624 12.69 -12.83 28.09
CA ILE A 624 14.08 -12.34 28.06
C ILE A 624 14.85 -12.98 26.90
N CYS A 625 14.74 -14.31 26.72
CA CYS A 625 15.38 -15.02 25.61
C CYS A 625 14.90 -14.50 24.25
N GLN A 626 13.58 -14.30 24.11
CA GLN A 626 12.98 -13.79 22.88
C GLN A 626 13.44 -12.36 22.56
N ALA A 627 13.55 -11.50 23.58
CA ALA A 627 14.08 -10.14 23.43
C ALA A 627 15.53 -10.14 22.93
N LEU A 628 16.40 -10.95 23.57
CA LEU A 628 17.81 -11.08 23.16
C LEU A 628 17.95 -11.65 21.74
N GLN A 629 17.17 -12.68 21.42
CA GLN A 629 17.14 -13.28 20.09
C GLN A 629 16.78 -12.24 19.04
N ARG A 630 15.71 -11.46 19.27
CA ARG A 630 15.22 -10.47 18.32
C ARG A 630 16.23 -9.36 18.06
N ALA A 631 16.81 -8.80 19.12
CA ALA A 631 17.82 -7.76 19.01
C ALA A 631 19.03 -8.24 18.17
N CYS A 632 19.54 -9.44 18.43
CA CYS A 632 20.67 -10.00 17.69
C CYS A 632 20.33 -10.30 16.23
N ALA A 633 19.14 -10.87 15.97
CA ALA A 633 18.71 -11.22 14.62
C ALA A 633 18.49 -9.98 13.73
N GLN A 634 17.89 -8.91 14.27
CA GLN A 634 17.63 -7.67 13.52
C GLN A 634 18.92 -6.92 13.18
N VAL A 635 19.83 -6.79 14.17
CA VAL A 635 21.15 -6.18 13.96
C VAL A 635 21.94 -6.95 12.90
N ARG A 636 21.96 -8.28 12.98
CA ARG A 636 22.60 -9.12 11.97
C ARG A 636 21.99 -8.92 10.59
N HIS A 637 20.66 -8.91 10.48
CA HIS A 637 19.96 -8.77 9.20
C HIS A 637 20.43 -7.51 8.45
N VAL A 638 20.43 -6.34 9.11
CA VAL A 638 20.86 -5.07 8.50
C VAL A 638 22.32 -5.11 8.05
N LEU A 639 23.20 -5.65 8.89
CA LEU A 639 24.64 -5.68 8.59
C LEU A 639 24.95 -6.64 7.43
N VAL A 640 24.27 -7.79 7.34
CA VAL A 640 24.43 -8.73 6.22
C VAL A 640 23.89 -8.14 4.92
N THR A 641 22.74 -7.46 4.94
CA THR A 641 22.19 -6.83 3.73
C THR A 641 23.12 -5.76 3.15
N GLU A 642 23.92 -5.12 4.01
CA GLU A 642 24.89 -4.08 3.67
C GLU A 642 26.29 -4.65 3.33
N GLY A 643 26.39 -5.97 3.20
CA GLY A 643 27.61 -6.65 2.75
C GLY A 643 28.68 -6.84 3.83
N ARG A 644 28.35 -6.71 5.12
CA ARG A 644 29.29 -7.09 6.19
C ARG A 644 29.50 -8.60 6.19
N GLY A 645 30.76 -9.00 6.12
CA GLY A 645 31.16 -10.41 5.99
C GLY A 645 30.85 -11.26 7.24
N PRO A 646 30.98 -12.59 7.11
CA PRO A 646 30.66 -13.54 8.19
C PRO A 646 31.56 -13.39 9.42
N ASP A 647 32.76 -12.83 9.27
CA ASP A 647 33.66 -12.54 10.39
C ASP A 647 33.10 -11.45 11.32
N PHE A 648 32.18 -10.62 10.81
CA PHE A 648 31.58 -9.52 11.57
C PHE A 648 30.23 -9.88 12.20
N VAL A 649 29.47 -10.82 11.64
CA VAL A 649 28.09 -11.11 12.09
C VAL A 649 27.74 -12.60 12.13
N GLY A 650 28.74 -13.48 12.01
CA GLY A 650 28.58 -14.93 12.06
C GLY A 650 28.28 -15.56 10.69
N TYR A 651 28.43 -16.87 10.64
CA TYR A 651 28.50 -17.65 9.39
C TYR A 651 27.18 -18.33 9.00
N ALA A 652 26.19 -18.34 9.90
CA ALA A 652 24.87 -18.92 9.66
C ALA A 652 23.76 -17.98 10.15
N ASP A 653 22.58 -18.03 9.52
CA ASP A 653 21.43 -17.22 9.90
C ASP A 653 20.46 -17.98 10.82
N PRO A 654 20.38 -17.61 12.12
CA PRO A 654 19.47 -18.24 13.07
C PRO A 654 17.99 -17.89 12.83
N ALA A 655 17.66 -16.81 12.10
CA ALA A 655 16.28 -16.49 11.78
C ALA A 655 15.69 -17.46 10.74
N VAL A 656 16.52 -17.93 9.79
CA VAL A 656 16.10 -18.84 8.72
C VAL A 656 16.27 -20.31 9.12
N HIS A 657 17.40 -20.66 9.75
CA HIS A 657 17.77 -22.05 10.02
C HIS A 657 17.76 -22.45 11.50
N GLY A 658 17.37 -21.53 12.39
CA GLY A 658 17.37 -21.74 13.83
C GLY A 658 16.26 -22.67 14.35
N PRO A 659 16.17 -22.83 15.69
CA PRO A 659 15.29 -23.81 16.33
C PRO A 659 13.79 -23.60 16.05
N SER A 660 13.36 -22.38 15.71
CA SER A 660 11.97 -22.06 15.32
C SER A 660 11.66 -22.45 13.86
N GLY A 661 12.53 -22.10 12.91
CA GLY A 661 12.42 -22.56 11.51
C GLY A 661 12.60 -24.07 11.35
N ALA A 662 13.25 -24.71 12.33
CA ALA A 662 13.40 -26.16 12.36
C ALA A 662 12.13 -26.95 12.67
N ALA A 663 11.11 -26.29 13.25
CA ALA A 663 9.79 -26.87 13.54
C ALA A 663 8.75 -26.55 12.45
N ALA A 664 8.91 -25.48 11.66
CA ALA A 664 7.90 -24.97 10.71
C ALA A 664 7.56 -25.86 9.48
N GLY A 665 8.03 -27.11 9.43
CA GLY A 665 7.54 -28.13 8.49
C GLY A 665 6.26 -28.85 8.96
N ASP A 666 5.66 -28.43 10.09
CA ASP A 666 4.56 -29.10 10.77
C ASP A 666 3.18 -28.74 10.21
N GLY A 667 2.84 -29.35 9.07
CA GLY A 667 1.52 -29.17 8.48
C GLY A 667 1.10 -30.26 7.50
N HIS A 668 1.44 -31.53 7.73
CA HIS A 668 0.68 -32.73 7.31
C HIS A 668 1.52 -34.00 7.53
N GLY A 669 1.08 -34.82 8.48
CA GLY A 669 1.64 -36.14 8.74
C GLY A 669 1.25 -36.58 10.14
N GLY A 670 0.05 -37.15 10.27
CA GLY A 670 -0.32 -37.86 11.48
C GLY A 670 0.55 -39.09 11.61
N ASP A 671 1.27 -39.17 12.72
CA ASP A 671 1.69 -40.39 13.40
C ASP A 671 2.03 -39.99 14.84
N ASP A 672 1.56 -40.80 15.78
CA ASP A 672 1.53 -40.60 17.23
C ASP A 672 2.94 -40.45 17.86
N ASP A 673 3.52 -39.26 17.81
CA ASP A 673 4.54 -38.83 18.76
C ASP A 673 3.94 -37.71 19.64
N ASP A 674 3.70 -38.02 20.91
CA ASP A 674 3.13 -37.18 21.99
C ASP A 674 3.95 -35.89 22.30
N ASP A 675 4.97 -35.58 21.50
CA ASP A 675 5.77 -34.35 21.56
C ASP A 675 5.04 -33.13 20.94
N GLY A 676 3.90 -33.34 20.26
CA GLY A 676 3.21 -32.33 19.44
C GLY A 676 2.30 -31.36 20.20
N ALA A 677 1.87 -31.67 21.42
CA ALA A 677 0.87 -30.87 22.13
C ALA A 677 1.46 -29.70 22.94
N ALA A 678 2.72 -29.80 23.40
CA ALA A 678 3.32 -28.82 24.33
C ALA A 678 4.19 -27.74 23.64
N ALA A 679 4.69 -27.98 22.43
CA ALA A 679 5.51 -27.00 21.69
C ALA A 679 4.72 -25.75 21.26
N ALA A 680 3.38 -25.82 21.26
CA ALA A 680 2.51 -24.69 20.96
C ALA A 680 2.53 -23.60 22.05
N ALA A 681 2.88 -23.93 23.29
CA ALA A 681 2.83 -22.98 24.42
C ALA A 681 4.00 -21.96 24.43
N ALA A 682 5.07 -22.21 23.68
CA ALA A 682 6.27 -21.35 23.63
C ALA A 682 6.54 -20.76 22.24
N ALA A 683 5.71 -21.07 21.24
CA ALA A 683 5.81 -20.47 19.91
C ALA A 683 5.26 -19.04 19.96
N GLU A 684 6.06 -18.08 19.49
CA GLU A 684 5.58 -16.73 19.28
C GLU A 684 4.38 -16.76 18.30
N ASP A 685 3.33 -15.99 18.61
CA ASP A 685 2.20 -15.81 17.70
C ASP A 685 2.73 -15.41 16.31
N PRO A 686 2.41 -16.15 15.24
CA PRO A 686 2.91 -15.88 13.90
C PRO A 686 2.58 -14.47 13.43
N ALA A 687 1.49 -13.85 13.91
CA ALA A 687 1.16 -12.47 13.60
C ALA A 687 2.13 -11.47 14.25
N VAL A 688 2.62 -11.76 15.46
CA VAL A 688 3.61 -10.96 16.18
C VAL A 688 4.99 -11.16 15.54
N ALA A 689 5.36 -12.40 15.23
CA ALA A 689 6.60 -12.70 14.52
C ALA A 689 6.67 -12.00 13.14
N ALA A 690 5.56 -11.99 12.39
CA ALA A 690 5.47 -11.27 11.11
C ALA A 690 5.50 -9.74 11.28
N ALA A 691 4.95 -9.20 12.37
CA ALA A 691 4.91 -7.75 12.61
C ALA A 691 6.28 -7.15 12.97
N HIS A 692 7.14 -7.93 13.65
CA HIS A 692 8.49 -7.51 14.05
C HIS A 692 9.61 -8.06 13.14
N GLY A 693 9.28 -9.01 12.28
CA GLY A 693 10.14 -9.47 11.18
C GLY A 693 10.06 -8.53 9.96
N GLY A 694 11.07 -8.58 9.09
CA GLY A 694 11.09 -7.85 7.82
C GLY A 694 12.14 -6.74 7.72
N ALA A 695 11.95 -5.84 6.76
CA ALA A 695 12.87 -4.75 6.47
C ALA A 695 13.00 -3.77 7.66
N PRO A 696 14.18 -3.16 7.87
CA PRO A 696 14.36 -2.15 8.91
C PRO A 696 13.42 -0.96 8.69
N PRO A 697 12.93 -0.32 9.78
CA PRO A 697 12.13 0.89 9.69
C PRO A 697 12.94 2.05 9.08
N PRO A 698 12.27 3.03 8.45
CA PRO A 698 12.95 4.20 7.88
C PRO A 698 13.71 4.95 8.98
N GLY A 699 15.01 5.17 8.76
CA GLY A 699 15.91 5.81 9.74
C GLY A 699 16.78 4.85 10.56
N TYR A 700 16.56 3.53 10.49
CA TYR A 700 17.44 2.53 11.12
C TYR A 700 18.42 1.96 10.09
N GLY A 701 19.65 2.50 10.06
CA GLY A 701 20.68 2.17 9.08
C GLY A 701 21.85 1.35 9.66
N THR A 702 22.96 1.38 8.94
CA THR A 702 24.20 0.67 9.30
C THR A 702 24.84 1.21 10.57
N ALA A 703 24.86 2.53 10.75
CA ALA A 703 25.49 3.16 11.91
C ALA A 703 24.78 2.78 13.22
N GLU A 704 23.45 2.79 13.21
CA GLU A 704 22.63 2.38 14.36
C GLU A 704 22.81 0.89 14.66
N ALA A 705 22.85 0.05 13.63
CA ALA A 705 23.08 -1.39 13.78
C ALA A 705 24.48 -1.72 14.31
N GLU A 706 25.53 -1.02 13.87
CA GLU A 706 26.90 -1.21 14.37
C GLU A 706 27.04 -0.76 15.83
N ALA A 707 26.43 0.37 16.21
CA ALA A 707 26.39 0.82 17.59
C ALA A 707 25.61 -0.16 18.49
N ALA A 708 24.47 -0.67 18.01
CA ALA A 708 23.69 -1.69 18.71
C ALA A 708 24.48 -2.99 18.89
N LEU A 709 25.21 -3.42 17.86
CA LEU A 709 26.08 -4.59 17.92
C LEU A 709 27.17 -4.43 18.99
N ALA A 710 27.83 -3.28 19.04
CA ALA A 710 28.87 -2.99 20.03
C ALA A 710 28.31 -3.05 21.46
N ALA A 711 27.13 -2.48 21.69
CA ALA A 711 26.46 -2.52 22.98
C ALA A 711 26.10 -3.96 23.38
N LEU A 712 25.52 -4.77 22.49
CA LEU A 712 25.22 -6.17 22.77
C LEU A 712 26.49 -6.97 23.11
N ARG A 713 27.55 -6.83 22.31
CA ARG A 713 28.83 -7.54 22.50
C ARG A 713 29.47 -7.31 23.87
N SER A 714 29.29 -6.13 24.46
CA SER A 714 29.87 -5.79 25.77
C SER A 714 29.46 -6.77 26.89
N TYR A 715 28.29 -7.41 26.78
CA TYR A 715 27.75 -8.34 27.79
C TYR A 715 27.49 -9.76 27.26
N ASN A 716 27.78 -10.03 25.98
CA ASN A 716 27.46 -11.32 25.36
C ASN A 716 28.18 -12.50 26.03
N LYS A 717 29.39 -12.32 26.55
CA LYS A 717 30.12 -13.37 27.28
C LYS A 717 29.34 -13.83 28.52
N GLN A 718 28.82 -12.88 29.30
CA GLN A 718 28.05 -13.12 30.51
C GLN A 718 26.72 -13.79 30.17
N TRP A 719 26.01 -13.29 29.15
CA TRP A 719 24.78 -13.91 28.66
C TRP A 719 25.00 -15.34 28.18
N LEU A 720 26.01 -15.60 27.34
CA LEU A 720 26.33 -16.96 26.87
C LEU A 720 26.62 -17.90 28.04
N SER A 721 27.31 -17.43 29.08
CA SER A 721 27.56 -18.22 30.28
C SER A 721 26.25 -18.63 30.98
N VAL A 722 25.34 -17.68 31.18
CA VAL A 722 24.07 -17.91 31.90
C VAL A 722 23.09 -18.71 31.06
N LEU A 723 22.98 -18.41 29.76
CA LEU A 723 22.11 -19.12 28.81
C LEU A 723 22.56 -20.56 28.58
N CYS A 724 23.87 -20.81 28.43
CA CYS A 724 24.38 -22.19 28.32
C CYS A 724 24.03 -22.97 29.59
N LYS A 725 24.24 -22.38 30.78
CA LYS A 725 23.89 -23.01 32.06
C LYS A 725 22.40 -23.35 32.14
N ALA A 726 21.54 -22.39 31.81
CA ALA A 726 20.10 -22.58 31.77
C ALA A 726 19.69 -23.69 30.78
N PHE A 727 20.32 -23.73 29.60
CA PHE A 727 20.03 -24.70 28.54
C PHE A 727 20.27 -26.16 28.96
N TYR A 728 21.38 -26.45 29.66
CA TYR A 728 21.65 -27.81 30.11
C TYR A 728 21.04 -28.15 31.49
N SER A 729 20.51 -27.17 32.22
CA SER A 729 19.77 -27.40 33.46
C SER A 729 18.27 -27.61 33.25
N CYS A 730 17.73 -27.25 32.08
CA CYS A 730 16.30 -27.34 31.80
C CYS A 730 15.90 -28.62 31.06
N GLU A 731 14.62 -28.98 31.21
CA GLU A 731 13.99 -30.11 30.53
C GLU A 731 13.94 -29.87 29.02
N THR A 732 13.98 -30.96 28.25
CA THR A 732 14.09 -30.93 26.79
C THR A 732 13.02 -30.06 26.11
N GLU A 733 11.79 -30.08 26.61
CA GLU A 733 10.65 -29.33 26.07
C GLU A 733 10.83 -27.81 26.21
N SER A 734 11.42 -27.36 27.31
CA SER A 734 11.63 -25.95 27.62
C SER A 734 12.88 -25.33 26.95
N ARG A 735 13.64 -26.11 26.15
CA ARG A 735 14.92 -25.67 25.57
C ARG A 735 14.79 -24.67 24.42
N GLY A 736 13.63 -24.59 23.77
CA GLY A 736 13.40 -23.79 22.57
C GLY A 736 13.86 -22.33 22.68
N PRO A 737 13.37 -21.56 23.68
CA PRO A 737 13.75 -20.15 23.84
C PRO A 737 15.25 -19.95 24.07
N TYR A 738 15.89 -20.77 24.90
CA TYR A 738 17.34 -20.68 25.15
C TYR A 738 18.16 -21.03 23.92
N ALA A 739 17.76 -22.07 23.17
CA ALA A 739 18.41 -22.45 21.91
C ALA A 739 18.40 -21.29 20.90
N ALA A 740 17.26 -20.63 20.77
CA ALA A 740 17.08 -19.51 19.85
C ALA A 740 17.94 -18.31 20.25
N ALA A 741 17.94 -17.97 21.54
CA ALA A 741 18.80 -16.91 22.09
C ALA A 741 20.30 -17.23 21.92
N ILE A 742 20.75 -18.45 22.23
CA ILE A 742 22.15 -18.88 22.08
C ILE A 742 22.58 -18.79 20.61
N ALA A 743 21.76 -19.27 19.67
CA ALA A 743 22.08 -19.21 18.24
C ALA A 743 22.16 -17.77 17.70
N ALA A 744 21.23 -16.90 18.12
CA ALA A 744 21.24 -15.50 17.75
C ALA A 744 22.43 -14.74 18.34
N MET A 745 22.73 -14.95 19.62
CA MET A 745 23.86 -14.33 20.30
C MET A 745 25.20 -14.84 19.79
N SER A 746 25.32 -16.14 19.48
CA SER A 746 26.55 -16.70 18.94
C SER A 746 26.87 -16.11 17.57
N ALA A 747 25.86 -15.91 16.71
CA ALA A 747 26.04 -15.28 15.40
C ALA A 747 26.65 -13.87 15.53
N VAL A 748 26.18 -13.04 16.47
CA VAL A 748 26.65 -11.66 16.60
C VAL A 748 27.89 -11.48 17.50
N SER A 749 28.32 -12.52 18.22
CA SER A 749 29.45 -12.44 19.17
C SER A 749 30.82 -12.66 18.51
N ASP A 750 31.89 -12.27 19.22
CA ASP A 750 33.25 -12.54 18.76
C ASP A 750 33.54 -14.04 18.71
N THR A 751 34.17 -14.48 17.61
CA THR A 751 34.50 -15.90 17.33
C THR A 751 35.32 -16.53 18.45
N ALA A 752 36.22 -15.77 19.08
CA ALA A 752 37.04 -16.23 20.20
C ALA A 752 36.21 -16.55 21.46
N VAL A 753 35.20 -15.72 21.76
CA VAL A 753 34.32 -15.91 22.92
C VAL A 753 33.46 -17.15 22.71
N VAL A 754 32.77 -17.23 21.57
CA VAL A 754 31.92 -18.37 21.21
C VAL A 754 32.74 -19.66 21.12
N GLY A 755 33.95 -19.59 20.57
CA GLY A 755 34.87 -20.71 20.44
C GLY A 755 35.32 -21.30 21.78
N GLY A 756 35.40 -20.47 22.83
CA GLY A 756 35.63 -20.94 24.20
C GLY A 756 34.50 -21.85 24.70
N TYR A 757 33.25 -21.38 24.61
CA TYR A 757 32.07 -22.15 25.03
C TYR A 757 31.85 -23.40 24.17
N PHE A 758 32.09 -23.30 22.86
CA PHE A 758 31.97 -24.43 21.94
C PHE A 758 32.98 -25.54 22.26
N ARG A 759 34.25 -25.19 22.52
CA ARG A 759 35.26 -26.18 22.94
C ARG A 759 34.90 -26.82 24.27
N ALA A 760 34.42 -26.05 25.24
CA ALA A 760 33.98 -26.59 26.52
C ALA A 760 32.80 -27.58 26.35
N ALA A 761 31.83 -27.25 25.50
CA ALA A 761 30.72 -28.15 25.17
C ALA A 761 31.19 -29.44 24.50
N LEU A 762 32.13 -29.37 23.54
CA LEU A 762 32.70 -30.55 22.89
C LEU A 762 33.58 -31.40 23.81
N GLN A 763 34.32 -30.79 24.74
CA GLN A 763 35.10 -31.53 25.75
C GLN A 763 34.18 -32.31 26.68
N LYS A 764 33.09 -31.70 27.15
CA LYS A 764 32.06 -32.38 27.94
C LYS A 764 31.39 -33.49 27.13
N LEU A 765 31.03 -33.24 25.87
CA LEU A 765 30.47 -34.24 24.97
C LEU A 765 31.43 -35.43 24.78
N SER A 766 32.72 -35.17 24.56
CA SER A 766 33.73 -36.21 24.39
C SER A 766 33.90 -37.04 25.66
N LYS A 767 33.87 -36.39 26.83
CA LYS A 767 33.90 -37.07 28.12
C LYS A 767 32.68 -37.98 28.32
N ILE A 768 31.47 -37.50 28.01
CA ILE A 768 30.24 -38.31 28.08
C ILE A 768 30.34 -39.54 27.17
N ILE A 769 30.87 -39.40 25.95
CA ILE A 769 31.06 -40.52 25.02
C ILE A 769 32.05 -41.56 25.59
N LEU A 770 33.11 -41.11 26.26
CA LEU A 770 34.08 -42.00 26.92
C LEU A 770 33.49 -42.67 28.16
N ASP A 771 32.73 -41.92 28.97
CA ASP A 771 32.04 -42.43 30.17
C ASP A 771 30.99 -43.50 29.80
N GLU A 772 30.27 -43.32 28.68
CA GLU A 772 29.33 -44.32 28.13
C GLU A 772 30.03 -45.62 27.70
N ALA A 773 31.30 -45.57 27.32
CA ALA A 773 32.08 -46.71 26.85
C ALA A 773 32.86 -47.43 27.97
N ALA A 774 32.90 -46.87 29.18
CA ALA A 774 33.65 -47.42 30.30
C ALA A 774 32.86 -48.51 31.04
N GLU A 775 33.49 -49.66 31.31
CA GLU A 775 32.88 -50.76 32.08
C GLU A 775 32.68 -50.44 33.57
N VAL A 776 33.46 -49.48 34.10
CA VAL A 776 33.37 -48.99 35.49
C VAL A 776 33.09 -47.49 35.47
N PRO A 777 32.03 -46.99 36.14
CA PRO A 777 31.73 -45.56 36.18
C PRO A 777 32.86 -44.78 36.88
N PRO A 778 33.53 -43.83 36.20
CA PRO A 778 34.58 -43.02 36.81
C PRO A 778 34.00 -42.07 37.89
N PRO A 779 34.79 -41.57 38.85
CA PRO A 779 34.28 -40.68 39.91
C PRO A 779 33.88 -39.28 39.40
N ASP A 780 34.40 -38.84 38.25
CA ASP A 780 34.20 -37.48 37.72
C ASP A 780 33.11 -37.41 36.62
N ILE A 781 32.00 -38.13 36.74
CA ILE A 781 30.95 -38.17 35.70
C ILE A 781 30.36 -36.77 35.47
N VAL A 782 30.18 -36.39 34.19
CA VAL A 782 29.43 -35.17 33.84
C VAL A 782 27.95 -35.39 34.13
N THR A 783 27.41 -34.81 35.20
CA THR A 783 25.99 -34.97 35.58
C THR A 783 25.05 -33.91 34.96
N GLU A 784 25.61 -32.90 34.29
CA GLU A 784 24.84 -31.84 33.62
C GLU A 784 24.22 -32.33 32.30
N GLY A 785 23.02 -31.84 31.95
CA GLY A 785 22.43 -32.05 30.62
C GLY A 785 21.39 -33.18 30.49
N GLY A 786 20.94 -33.79 31.58
CA GLY A 786 19.88 -34.80 31.57
C GLY A 786 20.10 -35.92 32.61
N GLY A 787 19.04 -36.67 32.91
CA GLY A 787 19.08 -37.74 33.91
C GLY A 787 19.91 -38.96 33.49
N ASP A 788 19.99 -39.24 32.19
CA ASP A 788 20.71 -40.38 31.62
C ASP A 788 21.87 -39.95 30.69
N PRO A 789 22.89 -40.81 30.46
CA PRO A 789 24.02 -40.49 29.58
C PRO A 789 23.60 -40.06 28.16
N SER A 790 22.55 -40.68 27.60
CA SER A 790 22.10 -40.42 26.23
C SER A 790 21.38 -39.07 26.11
N ALA A 791 20.61 -38.65 27.11
CA ALA A 791 20.09 -37.29 27.19
C ALA A 791 21.22 -36.26 27.32
N ARG A 792 22.23 -36.51 28.17
CA ARG A 792 23.41 -35.63 28.32
C ARG A 792 24.14 -35.45 27.00
N ARG A 793 24.39 -36.54 26.27
CA ARG A 793 25.00 -36.53 24.93
C ARG A 793 24.20 -35.72 23.93
N SER A 794 22.88 -35.89 23.91
CA SER A 794 21.97 -35.14 23.03
C SER A 794 21.99 -33.64 23.34
N THR A 795 21.96 -33.26 24.61
CA THR A 795 21.99 -31.87 25.08
C THR A 795 23.27 -31.15 24.65
N PHE A 796 24.45 -31.73 24.90
CA PHE A 796 25.71 -31.09 24.51
C PHE A 796 25.93 -31.07 22.99
N LEU A 797 25.38 -32.04 22.25
CA LEU A 797 25.40 -32.03 20.79
C LEU A 797 24.55 -30.88 20.22
N GLU A 798 23.36 -30.64 20.78
CA GLU A 798 22.52 -29.51 20.38
C GLU A 798 23.11 -28.16 20.82
N LEU A 799 23.69 -28.07 22.02
CA LEU A 799 24.39 -26.86 22.47
C LEU A 799 25.54 -26.49 21.52
N ALA A 800 26.32 -27.48 21.09
CA ALA A 800 27.40 -27.28 20.13
C ALA A 800 26.88 -26.84 18.75
N LEU A 801 25.71 -27.33 18.32
CA LEU A 801 25.05 -26.86 17.09
C LEU A 801 24.70 -25.37 17.19
N TRP A 802 24.04 -24.91 18.25
CA TRP A 802 23.62 -23.52 18.37
C TRP A 802 24.80 -22.54 18.51
N LEU A 803 25.87 -22.96 19.20
CA LEU A 803 27.12 -22.20 19.25
C LEU A 803 27.85 -22.15 17.91
N SER A 804 27.64 -23.13 17.04
CA SER A 804 28.32 -23.18 15.73
C SER A 804 27.95 -22.01 14.82
N TYR A 805 26.83 -21.31 15.02
CA TYR A 805 26.36 -20.23 14.14
C TYR A 805 27.36 -19.06 14.05
N GLY A 806 28.07 -18.77 15.14
CA GLY A 806 29.13 -17.75 15.20
C GLY A 806 30.52 -18.22 14.78
N LEU A 807 30.70 -19.49 14.38
CA LEU A 807 32.01 -20.09 14.18
C LEU A 807 32.31 -20.42 12.72
N PRO A 808 33.60 -20.41 12.32
CA PRO A 808 34.01 -20.78 10.97
C PRO A 808 33.87 -22.28 10.71
N ASP A 809 33.94 -22.66 9.44
CA ASP A 809 33.75 -24.05 8.98
C ASP A 809 34.71 -25.06 9.64
N ALA A 810 35.92 -24.63 10.02
CA ALA A 810 36.87 -25.46 10.75
C ALA A 810 36.31 -25.99 12.09
N ALA A 811 35.50 -25.19 12.79
CA ALA A 811 34.84 -25.63 14.02
C ALA A 811 33.68 -26.59 13.72
N VAL A 812 32.97 -26.35 12.63
CA VAL A 812 31.86 -27.20 12.16
C VAL A 812 32.37 -28.60 11.80
N ASP A 813 33.56 -28.72 11.22
CA ASP A 813 34.18 -30.02 10.93
C ASP A 813 34.44 -30.85 12.20
N VAL A 814 34.80 -30.20 13.31
CA VAL A 814 34.96 -30.86 14.61
C VAL A 814 33.61 -31.34 15.14
N LEU A 815 32.56 -30.50 15.03
CA LEU A 815 31.21 -30.91 15.38
C LEU A 815 30.72 -32.09 14.53
N PHE A 816 30.95 -32.04 13.21
CA PHE A 816 30.55 -33.10 12.29
C PHE A 816 31.18 -34.45 12.64
N LYS A 817 32.45 -34.47 13.07
CA LYS A 817 33.10 -35.70 13.57
C LYS A 817 32.37 -36.29 14.78
N ALA A 818 31.98 -35.46 15.74
CA ALA A 818 31.18 -35.90 16.88
C ALA A 818 29.78 -36.40 16.45
N THR A 819 29.13 -35.70 15.51
CA THR A 819 27.81 -36.06 14.98
C THR A 819 27.78 -37.43 14.30
N LYS A 820 28.85 -37.86 13.61
CA LYS A 820 28.91 -39.19 12.98
C LYS A 820 28.66 -40.32 13.99
N THR A 821 29.23 -40.20 15.19
CA THR A 821 29.04 -41.19 16.26
C THR A 821 27.61 -41.19 16.80
N ALA A 822 26.93 -40.04 16.77
CA ALA A 822 25.54 -39.92 17.21
C ALA A 822 24.54 -40.48 16.19
N ILE A 823 24.81 -40.34 14.88
CA ILE A 823 23.96 -40.86 13.80
C ILE A 823 23.89 -42.40 13.82
N ALA A 824 24.99 -43.06 14.16
CA ALA A 824 25.07 -44.51 14.26
C ALA A 824 24.64 -45.07 15.64
N HIS A 825 24.15 -44.22 16.55
CA HIS A 825 23.82 -44.62 17.91
C HIS A 825 22.52 -45.43 17.99
N THR A 826 22.43 -46.36 18.96
CA THR A 826 21.26 -47.24 19.16
C THR A 826 20.10 -46.55 19.87
N GLN A 827 20.36 -45.46 20.60
CA GLN A 827 19.34 -44.69 21.31
C GLN A 827 18.69 -43.64 20.40
N ALA A 828 17.36 -43.57 20.43
CA ALA A 828 16.54 -42.72 19.57
C ALA A 828 16.82 -41.21 19.77
N CYS A 829 17.00 -40.75 21.01
CA CYS A 829 17.26 -39.34 21.32
C CYS A 829 18.59 -38.84 20.73
N VAL A 830 19.66 -39.61 20.91
CA VAL A 830 21.01 -39.29 20.38
C VAL A 830 21.02 -39.32 18.85
N GLN A 831 20.36 -40.32 18.25
CA GLN A 831 20.24 -40.42 16.80
C GLN A 831 19.41 -39.26 16.21
N LYS A 832 18.28 -38.88 16.84
CA LYS A 832 17.45 -37.72 16.47
C LYS A 832 18.26 -36.43 16.50
N SER A 833 18.98 -36.15 17.59
CA SER A 833 19.85 -34.97 17.70
C SER A 833 21.00 -35.01 16.68
N GLY A 834 21.58 -36.18 16.39
CA GLY A 834 22.59 -36.36 15.35
C GLY A 834 22.13 -35.95 13.96
N PHE A 835 20.97 -36.45 13.52
CA PHE A 835 20.39 -36.05 12.24
C PHE A 835 19.91 -34.60 12.23
N LYS A 836 19.40 -34.07 13.36
CA LYS A 836 19.05 -32.65 13.50
C LYS A 836 20.25 -31.74 13.27
N VAL A 837 21.38 -32.02 13.92
CA VAL A 837 22.62 -31.26 13.75
C VAL A 837 23.06 -31.30 12.28
N LEU A 838 23.09 -32.48 11.67
CA LEU A 838 23.52 -32.61 10.27
C LEU A 838 22.58 -31.88 9.30
N ALA A 839 21.26 -31.97 9.49
CA ALA A 839 20.27 -31.29 8.65
C ALA A 839 20.42 -29.77 8.76
N VAL A 840 20.51 -29.22 9.98
CA VAL A 840 20.62 -27.78 10.20
C VAL A 840 21.95 -27.24 9.65
N LEU A 841 23.07 -27.95 9.85
CA LEU A 841 24.36 -27.54 9.28
C LEU A 841 24.33 -27.53 7.74
N ALA A 842 23.72 -28.55 7.13
CA ALA A 842 23.60 -28.66 5.67
C ALA A 842 22.74 -27.54 5.07
N GLU A 843 21.67 -27.14 5.75
CA GLU A 843 20.82 -26.03 5.31
C GLU A 843 21.47 -24.66 5.54
N ALA A 844 22.08 -24.46 6.71
CA ALA A 844 22.62 -23.17 7.10
C ALA A 844 23.96 -22.82 6.42
N ARG A 845 24.68 -23.82 5.90
CA ARG A 845 26.05 -23.66 5.36
C ARG A 845 26.23 -24.37 4.03
N GLU A 846 25.72 -23.77 2.97
CA GLU A 846 25.88 -24.27 1.61
C GLU A 846 27.35 -24.49 1.19
N PRO A 847 28.33 -23.59 1.48
CA PRO A 847 29.73 -23.82 1.12
C PRO A 847 30.33 -25.05 1.80
N TRP A 848 30.07 -25.20 3.10
CA TRP A 848 30.53 -26.35 3.90
C TRP A 848 29.92 -27.66 3.39
N LEU A 849 28.61 -27.68 3.10
CA LEU A 849 27.94 -28.85 2.55
C LEU A 849 28.54 -29.27 1.20
N ARG A 850 28.85 -28.30 0.32
CA ARG A 850 29.49 -28.59 -0.97
C ARG A 850 30.86 -29.23 -0.80
N ALA A 851 31.66 -28.75 0.17
CA ALA A 851 32.96 -29.34 0.47
C ALA A 851 32.85 -30.78 1.00
N ASN A 852 31.86 -31.05 1.88
CA ASN A 852 31.71 -32.31 2.59
C ASN A 852 30.67 -33.29 1.99
N LEU A 853 30.10 -32.98 0.82
CA LEU A 853 28.95 -33.67 0.23
C LEU A 853 29.12 -35.20 0.13
N GLY A 854 30.29 -35.69 -0.28
CA GLY A 854 30.54 -37.12 -0.43
C GLY A 854 30.48 -37.89 0.90
N GLU A 855 30.90 -37.26 1.99
CA GLU A 855 30.87 -37.84 3.33
C GLU A 855 29.47 -37.73 3.96
N VAL A 856 28.76 -36.62 3.74
CA VAL A 856 27.35 -36.47 4.15
C VAL A 856 26.47 -37.51 3.45
N LEU A 857 26.69 -37.75 2.14
CA LEU A 857 25.98 -38.78 1.38
C LEU A 857 26.25 -40.20 1.90
N LYS A 858 27.47 -40.51 2.33
CA LYS A 858 27.77 -41.79 2.98
C LYS A 858 27.00 -41.96 4.30
N GLN A 859 26.86 -40.89 5.09
CA GLN A 859 26.07 -40.95 6.33
C GLN A 859 24.56 -41.07 6.04
N LEU A 860 24.07 -40.47 4.94
CA LEU A 860 22.66 -40.50 4.55
C LEU A 860 22.23 -41.84 3.89
N LEU A 861 23.12 -42.45 3.09
CA LEU A 861 22.88 -43.63 2.25
C LEU A 861 23.57 -44.92 2.73
N GLY A 862 24.60 -44.82 3.58
CA GLY A 862 25.35 -45.97 4.10
C GLY A 862 24.59 -46.77 5.17
N GLY A 863 25.25 -47.72 5.83
CA GLY A 863 24.60 -48.68 6.75
C GLY A 863 23.72 -48.10 7.88
N GLY A 864 23.94 -46.84 8.30
CA GLY A 864 23.07 -46.12 9.23
C GLY A 864 21.66 -45.81 8.68
N ALA A 865 21.49 -45.87 7.35
CA ALA A 865 20.21 -45.75 6.65
C ALA A 865 19.21 -46.86 6.99
N ALA A 866 19.72 -48.07 7.27
CA ALA A 866 18.91 -49.24 7.61
C ALA A 866 18.55 -49.30 9.11
N ALA A 867 19.35 -48.63 9.95
CA ALA A 867 19.19 -48.58 11.41
C ALA A 867 18.56 -47.27 11.92
N THR A 868 17.94 -46.46 11.05
CA THR A 868 17.30 -45.20 11.47
C THR A 868 15.98 -45.48 12.19
N ILE A 869 15.93 -45.14 13.47
CA ILE A 869 14.76 -45.25 14.35
C ILE A 869 13.69 -44.23 13.89
N SER A 870 12.41 -44.54 14.10
CA SER A 870 11.26 -43.70 13.68
C SER A 870 11.44 -42.22 14.03
N ALA A 871 11.82 -41.92 15.28
CA ALA A 871 12.03 -40.57 15.82
C ALA A 871 13.10 -39.73 15.07
N ALA A 872 14.00 -40.36 14.30
CA ALA A 872 15.07 -39.68 13.57
C ALA A 872 14.76 -39.49 12.07
N ARG A 873 13.68 -40.10 11.54
CA ARG A 873 13.34 -40.06 10.10
C ARG A 873 13.04 -38.66 9.60
N ARG A 874 12.34 -37.83 10.39
CA ARG A 874 11.97 -36.45 10.02
C ARG A 874 13.19 -35.61 9.65
N TYR A 875 14.19 -35.57 10.52
CA TYR A 875 15.42 -34.79 10.26
C TYR A 875 16.28 -35.39 9.15
N ARG A 876 16.27 -36.72 9.00
CA ARG A 876 16.92 -37.39 7.87
C ARG A 876 16.30 -37.01 6.52
N LEU A 877 14.96 -36.95 6.43
CA LEU A 877 14.25 -36.49 5.24
C LEU A 877 14.54 -35.01 4.95
N ARG A 878 14.58 -34.18 6.00
CA ARG A 878 14.93 -32.76 5.89
C ARG A 878 16.32 -32.55 5.27
N LEU A 879 17.30 -33.40 5.59
CA LEU A 879 18.64 -33.37 5.01
C LEU A 879 18.68 -33.69 3.49
N ILE A 880 17.69 -34.40 2.94
CA ILE A 880 17.69 -34.77 1.52
C ILE A 880 17.60 -33.53 0.62
N ARG A 881 16.76 -32.55 0.99
CA ARG A 881 16.56 -31.33 0.19
C ARG A 881 17.85 -30.55 -0.06
N PRO A 882 18.62 -30.10 0.97
CA PRO A 882 19.86 -29.35 0.73
C PRO A 882 20.91 -30.20 0.02
N VAL A 883 20.96 -31.51 0.28
CA VAL A 883 21.88 -32.43 -0.42
C VAL A 883 21.55 -32.51 -1.91
N LEU A 884 20.27 -32.67 -2.30
CA LEU A 884 19.86 -32.71 -3.70
C LEU A 884 20.16 -31.41 -4.44
N VAL A 885 19.93 -30.25 -3.79
CA VAL A 885 20.28 -28.94 -4.36
C VAL A 885 21.79 -28.85 -4.59
N ALA A 886 22.60 -29.23 -3.61
CA ALA A 886 24.05 -29.25 -3.74
C ALA A 886 24.54 -30.23 -4.82
N MET A 887 23.86 -31.36 -5.02
CA MET A 887 24.14 -32.32 -6.10
C MET A 887 23.81 -31.75 -7.49
N GLN A 888 22.68 -31.04 -7.63
CA GLN A 888 22.26 -30.42 -8.89
C GLN A 888 23.25 -29.34 -9.34
N GLN A 889 23.68 -28.48 -8.41
CA GLN A 889 24.65 -27.42 -8.69
C GLN A 889 26.04 -27.95 -9.10
N ARG A 890 26.41 -29.16 -8.64
CA ARG A 890 27.67 -29.83 -9.02
C ARG A 890 27.65 -30.52 -10.38
N GLY A 891 26.51 -30.55 -11.09
CA GLY A 891 26.38 -31.24 -12.37
C GLY A 891 26.61 -32.75 -12.26
N TRP A 892 26.01 -33.40 -11.25
CA TRP A 892 26.30 -34.80 -10.92
C TRP A 892 25.91 -35.77 -12.06
N SER A 893 26.90 -36.44 -12.66
CA SER A 893 26.74 -37.69 -13.41
C SER A 893 26.85 -38.87 -12.44
N CYS A 894 25.80 -39.70 -12.31
CA CYS A 894 25.78 -40.83 -11.37
C CYS A 894 27.04 -41.71 -11.49
N GLN A 895 27.86 -41.75 -10.44
CA GLN A 895 28.88 -42.78 -10.28
C GLN A 895 28.22 -44.04 -9.67
N PRO A 896 28.60 -45.26 -10.10
CA PRO A 896 27.91 -46.50 -9.70
C PRO A 896 28.06 -46.88 -8.23
N ALA A 897 28.96 -46.23 -7.48
CA ALA A 897 29.33 -46.64 -6.12
C ALA A 897 28.28 -46.35 -5.03
N TYR A 898 27.17 -45.66 -5.35
CA TYR A 898 26.18 -45.19 -4.37
C TYR A 898 24.79 -45.84 -4.47
N CYS A 899 24.55 -46.68 -5.49
CA CYS A 899 23.34 -47.52 -5.53
C CYS A 899 23.71 -48.91 -5.01
N GLY A 900 23.28 -49.24 -3.79
CA GLY A 900 23.31 -50.64 -3.35
C GLY A 900 22.52 -51.52 -4.33
N ASP A 901 23.05 -52.71 -4.60
CA ASP A 901 22.65 -53.71 -5.61
C ASP A 901 21.22 -54.30 -5.50
N LYS A 902 20.19 -53.50 -5.17
CA LYS A 902 18.80 -53.97 -5.08
C LYS A 902 17.76 -53.05 -5.74
N VAL A 903 18.09 -52.41 -6.86
CA VAL A 903 17.09 -51.79 -7.73
C VAL A 903 17.32 -52.17 -9.20
N GLU A 904 17.41 -53.47 -9.47
CA GLU A 904 17.30 -54.01 -10.83
C GLU A 904 15.96 -54.73 -11.00
N LYS A 905 14.84 -54.01 -10.86
CA LYS A 905 13.51 -54.52 -11.24
C LYS A 905 12.44 -53.46 -11.46
N THR A 906 12.77 -52.34 -12.10
CA THR A 906 11.76 -51.47 -12.75
C THR A 906 12.33 -50.86 -14.04
N ARG A 907 12.73 -51.72 -14.97
CA ARG A 907 12.87 -51.36 -16.39
C ARG A 907 11.48 -51.23 -17.00
N SER A 908 10.89 -50.04 -16.93
CA SER A 908 9.90 -49.60 -17.92
C SER A 908 9.83 -48.08 -17.80
N TRP A 909 10.47 -47.40 -18.76
CA TRP A 909 10.12 -46.08 -19.30
C TRP A 909 11.28 -45.61 -20.17
N ARG A 910 11.37 -46.19 -21.39
CA ARG A 910 12.03 -45.57 -22.54
C ARG A 910 11.15 -45.76 -23.77
N GLY A 911 10.75 -44.63 -24.34
CA GLY A 911 10.08 -44.47 -25.63
C GLY A 911 9.18 -43.25 -25.53
N ARG A 912 9.33 -42.15 -26.26
CA ARG A 912 10.05 -41.87 -27.52
C ARG A 912 10.53 -40.41 -27.53
N ARG A 913 11.61 -40.15 -28.25
CA ARG A 913 12.09 -38.82 -28.63
C ARG A 913 11.33 -38.28 -29.85
N ARG A 914 11.31 -36.93 -29.94
CA ARG A 914 11.07 -36.02 -31.09
C ARG A 914 9.60 -35.78 -31.45
N THR A 915 9.09 -34.55 -31.64
CA THR A 915 9.61 -33.32 -32.28
C THR A 915 8.85 -32.07 -31.73
N ARG A 916 9.45 -30.88 -31.54
CA ARG A 916 9.43 -29.62 -32.37
C ARG A 916 9.06 -28.47 -31.40
N GLY A 917 9.93 -27.51 -31.09
CA GLY A 917 10.07 -26.19 -31.75
C GLY A 917 10.01 -25.06 -30.69
N PRO A 918 10.65 -23.88 -30.87
CA PRO A 918 11.12 -23.04 -29.75
C PRO A 918 10.34 -21.72 -29.50
N GLY A 919 10.29 -21.28 -28.23
CA GLY A 919 10.02 -19.90 -27.79
C GLY A 919 8.93 -19.75 -26.70
N PRO A 920 8.88 -18.62 -25.94
CA PRO A 920 9.94 -18.02 -25.11
C PRO A 920 9.51 -17.83 -23.63
N GLY A 921 10.46 -17.95 -22.69
CA GLY A 921 10.53 -17.29 -21.36
C GLY A 921 9.42 -17.50 -20.30
N PRO A 922 9.74 -17.85 -19.03
CA PRO A 922 8.73 -17.88 -17.98
C PRO A 922 8.54 -16.48 -17.35
N ARG A 923 7.40 -15.84 -17.64
CA ARG A 923 6.79 -14.87 -16.73
C ARG A 923 5.63 -15.55 -16.01
N ARG A 924 5.70 -15.49 -14.67
CA ARG A 924 4.61 -15.44 -13.68
C ARG A 924 3.33 -16.23 -13.99
N LEU A 925 3.07 -17.28 -13.20
CA LEU A 925 1.72 -17.72 -12.82
C LEU A 925 1.82 -18.64 -11.58
N TRP A 926 1.76 -18.05 -10.40
CA TRP A 926 1.26 -18.71 -9.19
C TRP A 926 -0.03 -18.00 -8.82
N ARG A 927 -1.16 -18.57 -9.23
CA ARG A 927 -2.47 -18.32 -8.62
C ARG A 927 -3.39 -19.48 -8.93
N ASN A 928 -4.14 -19.86 -7.90
CA ASN A 928 -5.25 -20.80 -7.84
C ASN A 928 -4.87 -22.26 -7.56
N GLY A 929 -4.80 -22.56 -6.26
CA GLY A 929 -5.18 -23.87 -5.75
C GLY A 929 -6.67 -24.11 -5.93
N ARG A 930 -7.01 -25.34 -6.32
CA ARG A 930 -8.29 -26.02 -6.06
C ARG A 930 -8.10 -27.54 -6.21
N SER A 931 -8.39 -28.24 -5.12
CA SER A 931 -8.97 -29.58 -5.01
C SER A 931 -8.55 -30.67 -6.00
N TRP A 932 -7.75 -31.65 -5.55
CA TRP A 932 -7.88 -33.03 -6.03
C TRP A 932 -7.79 -34.01 -4.86
N ARG A 933 -8.96 -34.49 -4.42
CA ARG A 933 -9.17 -35.79 -3.74
C ARG A 933 -9.16 -36.89 -4.81
N HIS A 934 -8.82 -38.12 -4.37
CA HIS A 934 -8.76 -39.39 -5.12
C HIS A 934 -7.53 -39.47 -6.04
N SER A 935 -6.51 -40.27 -5.68
CA SER A 935 -6.46 -41.74 -5.63
C SER A 935 -5.20 -42.19 -4.91
#